data_AF-A0AAU1JLB1-F1
#
_entry.id   AF-A0AAU1JLB1-F1
#
_cell.length_a   1.000
_cell.length_b   1.000
_cell.length_c   1.000
_cell.angle_alpha   90.00
_cell.angle_beta   90.00
_cell.angle_gamma   90.00
#
_symmetry.space_group_name_H-M   'P 1'
#
loop_
_entity.id
_entity.type
_entity.pdbx_description
1 polymer ?
#
loop_
_entity_poly.entity_id
_entity_poly.type
_entity_poly.pdbx_seq_one_letter_code
_entity_poly.pdbx_strand_id
1 'polypeptide(L)'
;MHPRRRRRVTRRLWTAVVAALALPLSLLATGTTPAQAATVQCSVDYKANDWGSGFTADLTLTNRGTDAINGWTLTYGYTGNQKLSNGWNGTWSQSGSTVSVTNASYNGTIAAGAAVSTGAQFSYSGTNTAPTSFAVNGTTCAGAHQPPITVLTSPNAGAIYTQGAAVPLAATAAAADNATISKVEFYDDTTLLGTDTTSPYTFSASGLTVGSHSLVAKAYDSLGASGESTPVGITVTSGPAVVASPAQLGVQQGKTGTYAVSLSSQPASNVTVTTARASGNTGLSVTGGASLTFTPSNWSTAQTVTLTADASGTGSASFESTATGFTKATVTVTELAAANAYDARFLDLYGRITNPANGYFSPQGIPYHSVETLIVEAPDQGHETTSEAYSYLLWLQAMYGKVTGDWSKFNGAWALMEKYMIPTHADQPTNSFYNASKPATYAPELDTPNEYPAKLDPSVPVGSDPIAGELKTAYGTDDVYGMHWLEDVDNTYGYGDTPGGGCEAGPTASGPSYINTFQRGAQESVWETVPQPTCDAFKYGGKNGYLDLFTGDSSYAKQWKYTDAPDADARAVQAAYWADVWAKEQGKGSDVSATVGKAAKMGDYLRYAMYDKYFKKIGNCVGPSTCPAGTGKDASDYLLSWYYAWGGANDTSAGWAWRIGSSHVHGGYQNPLAAYALSSYADLKPKSATGAADWSTSLSRQLEFYRWLQSNEGAIAGGATNSWQGRYATPPAGTSTFYGMYYDPQPVYHDPPSNQWFGFQAWSMERVAEYYQQTGNASAKAVLDKWVAWALSKTTVNPDGTYLIPSTLQWSGQPDTWNASSPGANTGLHVTVADYTNDVGVAAAYAKTLTYYGAKSGNAAAKTTAKALLDGMWGNYQDSLGVAVPETRADYNRFDDSVYVPSGFSGTMPNGDAINSASTFASLRSFYKNDPAWSKIQSYLAGGAAPVFTYHRFWAQADVALAMGSYAELLE
;
A
#
# COMPACT_ATOMS: atom_id res chain seq x y z
N MET A 1 35.27 59.22 0.87
CA MET A 1 36.47 60.07 1.00
C MET A 1 37.65 59.23 1.51
N HIS A 2 38.89 59.68 1.33
CA HIS A 2 40.13 59.06 1.82
C HIS A 2 40.46 59.50 3.28
N PRO A 3 41.46 58.91 3.99
CA PRO A 3 42.18 57.63 3.81
C PRO A 3 42.13 56.80 5.15
N ARG A 4 43.13 56.18 5.84
CA ARG A 4 44.61 55.95 5.69
C ARG A 4 45.16 54.85 6.66
N ARG A 5 45.70 53.72 6.15
CA ARG A 5 46.68 52.79 6.82
C ARG A 5 46.16 51.95 8.04
N ARG A 6 46.78 50.85 8.52
CA ARG A 6 48.01 50.03 8.23
C ARG A 6 47.73 48.59 8.79
N ARG A 7 48.40 47.46 8.46
CA ARG A 7 49.85 47.16 8.29
C ARG A 7 50.03 45.71 7.73
N ARG A 8 50.96 45.49 6.78
CA ARG A 8 51.88 44.30 6.60
C ARG A 8 51.30 42.86 6.47
N VAL A 9 51.90 41.91 5.73
CA VAL A 9 53.05 41.93 4.79
C VAL A 9 52.93 40.85 3.68
N THR A 10 53.64 41.06 2.58
CA THR A 10 53.68 40.28 1.32
C THR A 10 54.70 39.11 1.35
N ARG A 11 54.73 38.13 0.42
CA ARG A 11 55.25 38.29 -0.97
C ARG A 11 54.96 37.11 -1.92
N ARG A 12 55.16 37.35 -3.22
CA ARG A 12 54.95 36.43 -4.36
C ARG A 12 56.26 35.91 -4.96
N LEU A 13 56.15 34.72 -5.56
CA LEU A 13 56.80 34.16 -6.77
C LEU A 13 58.20 34.63 -7.27
N TRP A 14 59.06 33.62 -7.43
CA TRP A 14 59.83 33.21 -8.65
C TRP A 14 61.21 33.79 -9.06
N THR A 15 62.00 32.85 -9.62
CA THR A 15 63.15 32.96 -10.58
C THR A 15 64.54 33.48 -10.17
N ALA A 16 65.33 32.56 -9.59
CA ALA A 16 66.54 31.92 -10.20
C ALA A 16 67.90 32.66 -10.41
N VAL A 17 68.93 31.81 -10.61
CA VAL A 17 70.28 32.02 -11.23
C VAL A 17 71.53 32.18 -10.30
N VAL A 18 72.13 31.01 -9.99
CA VAL A 18 73.59 30.63 -10.13
C VAL A 18 74.71 31.15 -9.17
N ALA A 19 75.61 30.21 -8.85
CA ALA A 19 77.02 30.31 -8.36
C ALA A 19 77.30 30.74 -6.89
N ALA A 20 78.38 30.27 -6.22
CA ALA A 20 79.25 29.08 -6.41
C ALA A 20 80.17 28.85 -5.16
N LEU A 21 80.94 27.74 -5.17
CA LEU A 21 82.08 27.38 -4.29
C LEU A 21 81.78 26.86 -2.86
N ALA A 22 82.54 25.94 -2.24
CA ALA A 22 83.36 24.82 -2.78
C ALA A 22 83.89 23.88 -1.64
N LEU A 23 83.58 22.56 -1.71
CA LEU A 23 84.51 21.40 -1.55
C LEU A 23 85.31 21.17 -0.23
N PRO A 24 86.01 20.02 -0.05
CA PRO A 24 85.74 18.63 -0.49
C PRO A 24 85.92 17.53 0.61
N LEU A 25 85.41 16.32 0.35
CA LEU A 25 86.00 14.96 0.52
C LEU A 25 84.86 13.93 0.35
N SER A 26 84.99 12.74 -0.25
CA SER A 26 86.06 12.12 -1.06
C SER A 26 85.43 11.09 -2.04
N LEU A 27 86.20 10.60 -3.03
CA LEU A 27 85.73 9.83 -4.20
C LEU A 27 85.24 8.40 -3.88
N LEU A 28 84.33 7.85 -4.70
CA LEU A 28 84.65 6.74 -5.63
C LEU A 28 83.51 6.34 -6.59
N ALA A 29 83.91 5.72 -7.72
CA ALA A 29 83.17 4.88 -8.67
C ALA A 29 81.85 5.39 -9.31
N THR A 30 81.92 5.69 -10.62
CA THR A 30 80.76 5.77 -11.53
C THR A 30 80.38 4.38 -12.06
N GLY A 31 79.09 4.04 -12.04
CA GLY A 31 78.54 2.87 -12.75
C GLY A 31 77.11 3.14 -13.23
N THR A 32 76.91 3.28 -14.54
CA THR A 32 75.60 3.51 -15.14
C THR A 32 74.90 2.19 -15.45
N THR A 33 73.83 1.87 -14.72
CA THR A 33 72.88 0.84 -15.14
C THR A 33 71.93 1.41 -16.20
N PRO A 34 71.56 0.63 -17.24
CA PRO A 34 70.48 1.03 -18.14
C PRO A 34 69.14 0.97 -17.39
N ALA A 35 68.27 1.96 -17.64
CA ALA A 35 66.89 1.89 -17.16
C ALA A 35 66.17 0.76 -17.89
N GLN A 36 65.88 -0.34 -17.19
CA GLN A 36 64.95 -1.35 -17.69
C GLN A 36 63.53 -0.77 -17.66
N ALA A 37 62.77 -0.97 -18.73
CA ALA A 37 61.33 -0.72 -18.69
C ALA A 37 60.71 -1.68 -17.66
N ALA A 38 59.80 -1.19 -16.82
CA ALA A 38 59.06 -2.04 -15.89
C ALA A 38 58.31 -3.13 -16.67
N THR A 39 58.43 -4.39 -16.23
CA THR A 39 57.73 -5.51 -16.85
C THR A 39 56.22 -5.36 -16.66
N VAL A 40 55.45 -5.54 -17.73
CA VAL A 40 53.99 -5.41 -17.68
C VAL A 40 53.41 -6.51 -16.80
N GLN A 41 52.88 -6.14 -15.64
CA GLN A 41 52.16 -7.04 -14.75
C GLN A 41 50.66 -6.96 -15.09
N CYS A 42 50.06 -8.09 -15.45
CA CYS A 42 48.68 -8.16 -15.92
C CYS A 42 48.01 -9.49 -15.53
N SER A 43 46.68 -9.46 -15.47
CA SER A 43 45.82 -10.66 -15.55
C SER A 43 44.84 -10.49 -16.70
N VAL A 44 44.42 -11.60 -17.30
CA VAL A 44 43.38 -11.63 -18.34
C VAL A 44 42.32 -12.64 -17.96
N ASP A 45 41.12 -12.14 -17.68
CA ASP A 45 39.96 -12.92 -17.31
C ASP A 45 39.17 -13.24 -18.58
N TYR A 46 38.96 -14.53 -18.88
CA TYR A 46 38.33 -15.01 -20.12
C TYR A 46 37.02 -15.73 -19.80
N LYS A 47 35.91 -15.26 -20.39
CA LYS A 47 34.60 -15.91 -20.30
C LYS A 47 34.09 -16.23 -21.70
N ALA A 48 33.60 -17.44 -21.92
CA ALA A 48 32.93 -17.83 -23.16
C ALA A 48 31.43 -18.05 -22.91
N ASN A 49 30.60 -17.68 -23.88
CA ASN A 49 29.21 -18.09 -24.00
C ASN A 49 29.04 -18.87 -25.31
N ASP A 50 28.79 -20.17 -25.21
CA ASP A 50 28.96 -21.16 -26.29
C ASP A 50 27.62 -21.85 -26.61
N TRP A 51 27.33 -21.99 -27.91
CA TRP A 51 26.13 -22.63 -28.44
C TRP A 51 26.43 -23.83 -29.37
N GLY A 52 27.61 -24.44 -29.24
CA GLY A 52 27.95 -25.75 -29.83
C GLY A 52 28.50 -25.73 -31.26
N SER A 53 28.38 -24.60 -31.97
CA SER A 53 28.98 -24.37 -33.30
C SER A 53 29.73 -23.03 -33.39
N GLY A 54 29.66 -22.23 -32.33
CA GLY A 54 30.25 -20.92 -32.21
C GLY A 54 30.05 -20.39 -30.78
N PHE A 55 30.77 -19.33 -30.45
CA PHE A 55 30.71 -18.70 -29.15
C PHE A 55 31.06 -17.23 -29.24
N THR A 56 30.66 -16.47 -28.22
CA THR A 56 31.28 -15.18 -27.90
C THR A 56 32.29 -15.38 -26.79
N ALA A 57 33.41 -14.66 -26.85
CA ALA A 57 34.40 -14.59 -25.79
C ALA A 57 34.56 -13.14 -25.34
N ASP A 58 34.36 -12.91 -24.05
CA ASP A 58 34.63 -11.64 -23.36
C ASP A 58 35.93 -11.78 -22.57
N LEU A 59 36.83 -10.82 -22.77
CA LEU A 59 38.16 -10.79 -22.17
C LEU A 59 38.33 -9.48 -21.41
N THR A 60 38.64 -9.56 -20.11
CA THR A 60 38.94 -8.39 -19.28
C THR A 60 40.42 -8.39 -18.93
N LEU A 61 41.14 -7.37 -19.41
CA LEU A 61 42.54 -7.13 -19.12
C LEU A 61 42.66 -6.19 -17.92
N THR A 62 43.19 -6.69 -16.81
CA THR A 62 43.48 -5.91 -15.61
C THR A 62 44.98 -5.57 -15.54
N ASN A 63 45.32 -4.30 -15.34
CA ASN A 63 46.68 -3.87 -15.03
C ASN A 63 46.98 -4.18 -13.55
N ARG A 64 47.92 -5.08 -13.31
CA ARG A 64 48.35 -5.51 -11.97
C ARG A 64 49.65 -4.84 -11.52
N GLY A 65 50.26 -4.00 -12.35
CA GLY A 65 51.46 -3.22 -12.02
C GLY A 65 51.16 -1.89 -11.35
N THR A 66 52.21 -1.24 -10.82
CA THR A 66 52.14 0.10 -10.21
C THR A 66 52.13 1.24 -11.23
N ASP A 67 52.58 1.00 -12.46
CA ASP A 67 52.61 1.97 -13.55
C ASP A 67 51.45 1.76 -14.52
N ALA A 68 51.00 2.82 -15.19
CA ALA A 68 49.91 2.74 -16.16
C ALA A 68 50.38 2.12 -17.50
N ILE A 69 49.66 1.11 -17.99
CA ILE A 69 49.84 0.58 -19.34
C ILE A 69 49.33 1.62 -20.33
N ASN A 70 50.14 2.00 -21.30
CA ASN A 70 49.82 3.01 -22.32
C ASN A 70 50.02 2.43 -23.72
N GLY A 71 48.91 2.15 -24.39
CA GLY A 71 48.83 1.24 -25.54
C GLY A 71 48.87 -0.22 -25.07
N TRP A 72 47.93 -1.03 -25.54
CA TRP A 72 47.94 -2.46 -25.26
C TRP A 72 47.59 -3.29 -26.50
N THR A 73 48.28 -4.42 -26.65
CA THR A 73 47.94 -5.49 -27.59
C THR A 73 47.95 -6.80 -26.84
N LEU A 74 46.77 -7.41 -26.73
CA LEU A 74 46.53 -8.69 -26.08
C LEU A 74 46.61 -9.80 -27.14
N THR A 75 47.44 -10.81 -26.89
CA THR A 75 47.68 -11.94 -27.79
C THR A 75 47.50 -13.26 -27.04
N TYR A 76 46.80 -14.21 -27.66
CA TYR A 76 46.55 -15.55 -27.11
C TYR A 76 46.33 -16.56 -28.25
N GLY A 77 46.31 -17.86 -27.95
CA GLY A 77 46.16 -18.91 -28.96
C GLY A 77 45.19 -20.00 -28.54
N TYR A 78 44.35 -20.43 -29.49
CA TYR A 78 43.55 -21.65 -29.33
C TYR A 78 44.34 -22.90 -29.73
N THR A 79 44.02 -24.03 -29.11
CA THR A 79 44.56 -25.36 -29.47
C THR A 79 43.71 -26.10 -30.50
N GLY A 80 42.48 -25.64 -30.76
CA GLY A 80 41.54 -26.22 -31.72
C GLY A 80 41.44 -25.45 -33.03
N ASN A 81 40.28 -25.56 -33.69
CA ASN A 81 40.02 -24.97 -35.01
C ASN A 81 39.27 -23.63 -34.97
N GLN A 82 39.14 -22.99 -33.81
CA GLN A 82 38.44 -21.71 -33.58
C GLN A 82 38.84 -20.63 -34.60
N LYS A 83 37.85 -20.03 -35.27
CA LYS A 83 38.05 -18.93 -36.24
C LYS A 83 37.28 -17.68 -35.83
N LEU A 84 38.00 -16.56 -35.79
CA LEU A 84 37.46 -15.23 -35.53
C LEU A 84 36.47 -14.83 -36.63
N SER A 85 35.26 -14.42 -36.23
CA SER A 85 34.22 -13.93 -37.14
C SER A 85 34.09 -12.41 -37.10
N ASN A 86 34.08 -11.81 -35.91
CA ASN A 86 34.08 -10.36 -35.68
C ASN A 86 34.53 -10.06 -34.23
N GLY A 87 34.83 -8.80 -33.90
CA GLY A 87 35.09 -8.37 -32.53
C GLY A 87 34.86 -6.87 -32.30
N TRP A 88 34.74 -6.49 -31.03
CA TRP A 88 34.44 -5.14 -30.56
C TRP A 88 35.49 -4.66 -29.55
N ASN A 89 35.45 -3.37 -29.19
CA ASN A 89 36.33 -2.69 -28.21
C ASN A 89 37.86 -2.78 -28.48
N GLY A 90 38.28 -3.24 -29.66
CA GLY A 90 39.66 -3.26 -30.12
C GLY A 90 39.74 -3.61 -31.61
N THR A 91 40.94 -3.49 -32.18
CA THR A 91 41.23 -3.93 -33.55
C THR A 91 41.67 -5.39 -33.52
N TRP A 92 40.80 -6.29 -33.98
CA TRP A 92 41.00 -7.75 -33.89
C TRP A 92 41.66 -8.35 -35.14
N SER A 93 42.50 -9.37 -34.95
CA SER A 93 43.14 -10.14 -36.02
C SER A 93 43.39 -11.59 -35.59
N GLN A 94 43.52 -12.51 -36.56
CA GLN A 94 43.90 -13.91 -36.30
C GLN A 94 44.88 -14.41 -37.37
N SER A 95 45.90 -15.16 -36.94
CA SER A 95 46.84 -15.87 -37.82
C SER A 95 47.07 -17.29 -37.29
N GLY A 96 46.82 -18.29 -38.13
CA GLY A 96 46.81 -19.71 -37.68
C GLY A 96 45.69 -19.96 -36.66
N SER A 97 46.06 -20.24 -35.41
CA SER A 97 45.16 -20.27 -34.24
C SER A 97 45.43 -19.15 -33.24
N THR A 98 46.44 -18.31 -33.47
CA THR A 98 46.79 -17.16 -32.63
C THR A 98 45.89 -15.97 -32.95
N VAL A 99 45.25 -15.41 -31.94
CA VAL A 99 44.43 -14.21 -31.98
C VAL A 99 45.22 -13.05 -31.37
N SER A 100 45.12 -11.87 -31.96
CA SER A 100 45.70 -10.64 -31.41
C SER A 100 44.73 -9.47 -31.55
N VAL A 101 44.54 -8.72 -30.46
CA VAL A 101 43.68 -7.54 -30.40
C VAL A 101 44.43 -6.35 -29.80
N THR A 102 44.51 -5.26 -30.55
CA THR A 102 45.06 -3.98 -30.12
C THR A 102 43.95 -3.04 -29.64
N ASN A 103 44.25 -2.19 -28.67
CA ASN A 103 43.29 -1.23 -28.10
C ASN A 103 42.57 -0.36 -29.14
N ALA A 104 41.34 0.04 -28.82
CA ALA A 104 40.64 1.13 -29.50
C ALA A 104 41.21 2.50 -29.05
N SER A 105 40.86 3.57 -29.76
CA SER A 105 41.37 4.92 -29.48
C SER A 105 40.97 5.47 -28.10
N TYR A 106 39.88 4.97 -27.51
CA TYR A 106 39.32 5.45 -26.24
C TYR A 106 39.71 4.61 -25.00
N ASN A 107 40.23 3.38 -25.17
CA ASN A 107 40.57 2.47 -24.07
C ASN A 107 42.07 2.11 -24.01
N GLY A 108 42.93 2.91 -24.65
CA GLY A 108 44.37 2.63 -24.77
C GLY A 108 45.20 2.75 -23.49
N THR A 109 44.73 3.47 -22.47
CA THR A 109 45.43 3.62 -21.19
C THR A 109 44.72 2.86 -20.08
N ILE A 110 45.46 2.02 -19.35
CA ILE A 110 44.97 1.27 -18.19
C ILE A 110 45.78 1.70 -16.96
N ALA A 111 45.15 2.44 -16.04
CA ALA A 111 45.78 2.84 -14.78
C ALA A 111 46.11 1.61 -13.90
N ALA A 112 47.01 1.77 -12.93
CA ALA A 112 47.33 0.73 -11.95
C ALA A 112 46.06 0.25 -11.22
N GLY A 113 45.82 -1.06 -11.19
CA GLY A 113 44.61 -1.67 -10.61
C GLY A 113 43.33 -1.50 -11.44
N ALA A 114 43.34 -0.77 -12.56
CA ALA A 114 42.19 -0.64 -13.45
C ALA A 114 42.15 -1.79 -14.48
N ALA A 115 40.99 -1.96 -15.11
CA ALA A 115 40.75 -2.97 -16.13
C ALA A 115 40.02 -2.41 -17.36
N VAL A 116 40.15 -3.09 -18.50
CA VAL A 116 39.41 -2.82 -19.74
C VAL A 116 38.92 -4.13 -20.36
N SER A 117 37.70 -4.11 -20.92
CA SER A 117 37.08 -5.31 -21.50
C SER A 117 36.95 -5.22 -23.02
N THR A 118 37.30 -6.31 -23.69
CA THR A 118 37.23 -6.50 -25.14
C THR A 118 36.58 -7.84 -25.47
N GLY A 119 35.87 -7.98 -26.58
CA GLY A 119 35.18 -9.22 -26.90
C GLY A 119 35.10 -9.53 -28.40
N ALA A 120 34.92 -10.81 -28.71
CA ALA A 120 34.88 -11.31 -30.08
C ALA A 120 34.00 -12.55 -30.24
N GLN A 121 33.47 -12.75 -31.45
CA GLN A 121 32.69 -13.92 -31.84
C GLN A 121 33.55 -14.86 -32.68
N PHE A 122 33.42 -16.16 -32.42
CA PHE A 122 34.18 -17.23 -33.07
C PHE A 122 33.27 -18.36 -33.54
N SER A 123 33.66 -19.02 -34.64
CA SER A 123 33.10 -20.30 -35.10
C SER A 123 34.09 -21.44 -34.88
N TYR A 124 33.63 -22.64 -34.55
CA TYR A 124 34.50 -23.82 -34.36
C TYR A 124 33.74 -25.13 -34.65
N SER A 125 34.40 -26.28 -34.52
CA SER A 125 33.69 -27.57 -34.44
C SER A 125 34.41 -28.57 -33.51
N GLY A 126 33.62 -29.44 -32.87
CA GLY A 126 34.14 -30.41 -31.89
C GLY A 126 34.17 -29.84 -30.47
N THR A 127 35.36 -29.62 -29.93
CA THR A 127 35.57 -29.19 -28.53
C THR A 127 36.09 -27.76 -28.44
N ASN A 128 35.42 -26.90 -27.66
CA ASN A 128 35.85 -25.52 -27.45
C ASN A 128 36.78 -25.35 -26.24
N THR A 129 38.05 -25.75 -26.38
CA THR A 129 39.06 -25.55 -25.33
C THR A 129 39.47 -24.08 -25.23
N ALA A 130 39.26 -23.47 -24.06
CA ALA A 130 39.67 -22.09 -23.80
C ALA A 130 41.21 -21.89 -23.83
N PRO A 131 41.71 -20.70 -24.17
CA PRO A 131 43.14 -20.39 -24.12
C PRO A 131 43.66 -20.40 -22.68
N THR A 132 44.82 -21.03 -22.44
CA THR A 132 45.43 -21.14 -21.11
C THR A 132 46.60 -20.17 -20.89
N SER A 133 46.92 -19.33 -21.87
CA SER A 133 48.01 -18.35 -21.80
C SER A 133 47.68 -17.11 -22.63
N PHE A 134 47.91 -15.95 -22.03
CA PHE A 134 47.63 -14.62 -22.58
C PHE A 134 48.86 -13.74 -22.38
N ALA A 135 49.20 -12.92 -23.38
CA ALA A 135 50.31 -11.98 -23.29
C ALA A 135 49.88 -10.58 -23.73
N VAL A 136 50.32 -9.55 -22.98
CA VAL A 136 50.05 -8.13 -23.25
C VAL A 136 51.35 -7.44 -23.56
N ASN A 137 51.42 -6.77 -24.72
CA ASN A 137 52.63 -6.12 -25.23
C ASN A 137 53.86 -7.07 -25.24
N GLY A 138 53.62 -8.36 -25.51
CA GLY A 138 54.64 -9.41 -25.51
C GLY A 138 55.01 -9.97 -24.13
N THR A 139 54.47 -9.44 -23.02
CA THR A 139 54.69 -9.97 -21.67
C THR A 139 53.56 -10.93 -21.29
N THR A 140 53.88 -12.17 -20.90
CA THR A 140 52.87 -13.15 -20.44
C THR A 140 52.21 -12.67 -19.15
N CYS A 141 50.88 -12.55 -19.16
CA CYS A 141 50.09 -12.29 -17.97
C CYS A 141 50.00 -13.55 -17.10
N ALA A 142 49.82 -13.39 -15.79
CA ALA A 142 49.31 -14.49 -14.99
C ALA A 142 47.88 -14.83 -15.46
N GLY A 143 47.49 -16.11 -15.36
CA GLY A 143 46.14 -16.55 -15.70
C GLY A 143 45.07 -15.90 -14.82
N ALA A 144 43.80 -16.09 -15.18
CA ALA A 144 42.66 -15.60 -14.42
C ALA A 144 42.72 -16.11 -12.96
N HIS A 145 42.97 -15.18 -12.04
CA HIS A 145 43.14 -15.46 -10.61
C HIS A 145 41.83 -16.00 -10.03
N GLN A 146 41.88 -17.18 -9.44
CA GLN A 146 40.67 -17.86 -8.97
C GLN A 146 40.13 -17.20 -7.68
N PRO A 147 38.83 -16.84 -7.64
CA PRO A 147 38.22 -16.25 -6.44
C PRO A 147 38.21 -17.23 -5.27
N PRO A 148 38.17 -16.74 -4.02
CA PRO A 148 38.13 -17.60 -2.85
C PRO A 148 36.82 -18.38 -2.77
N ILE A 149 36.91 -19.64 -2.31
CA ILE A 149 35.74 -20.47 -2.02
C ILE A 149 35.29 -20.18 -0.59
N THR A 150 34.00 -19.86 -0.42
CA THR A 150 33.40 -19.53 0.88
C THR A 150 32.23 -20.45 1.19
N VAL A 151 32.13 -20.92 2.44
CA VAL A 151 30.98 -21.69 2.93
C VAL A 151 30.57 -21.13 4.29
N LEU A 152 29.32 -20.71 4.42
CA LEU A 152 28.71 -20.39 5.71
C LEU A 152 28.37 -21.73 6.40
N THR A 153 28.98 -21.98 7.56
CA THR A 153 28.92 -23.25 8.31
C THR A 153 28.11 -23.16 9.59
N SER A 154 27.72 -21.95 10.00
CA SER A 154 26.68 -21.66 11.00
C SER A 154 25.96 -20.37 10.59
N PRO A 155 24.63 -20.26 10.75
CA PRO A 155 23.70 -21.25 11.30
C PRO A 155 23.43 -22.43 10.34
N ASN A 156 22.63 -23.39 10.79
CA ASN A 156 22.03 -24.40 9.91
C ASN A 156 20.84 -23.80 9.15
N ALA A 157 20.59 -24.28 7.92
CA ALA A 157 19.39 -23.93 7.18
C ALA A 157 18.12 -24.38 7.92
N GLY A 158 17.10 -23.53 7.97
CA GLY A 158 15.87 -23.76 8.73
C GLY A 158 16.02 -23.57 10.25
N ALA A 159 17.16 -23.07 10.74
CA ALA A 159 17.30 -22.77 12.17
C ALA A 159 16.32 -21.67 12.61
N ILE A 160 15.76 -21.84 13.82
CA ILE A 160 14.85 -20.86 14.42
C ILE A 160 15.56 -20.17 15.59
N TYR A 161 15.54 -18.85 15.57
CA TYR A 161 16.03 -17.98 16.64
C TYR A 161 14.89 -17.14 17.21
N THR A 162 15.15 -16.43 18.29
CA THR A 162 14.20 -15.53 18.95
C THR A 162 14.74 -14.10 18.87
N GLN A 163 13.86 -13.12 18.66
CA GLN A 163 14.22 -11.71 18.52
C GLN A 163 15.07 -11.24 19.73
N GLY A 164 16.19 -10.58 19.44
CA GLY A 164 17.16 -10.16 20.46
C GLY A 164 18.15 -11.24 20.92
N ALA A 165 17.95 -12.52 20.58
CA ALA A 165 19.00 -13.51 20.69
C ALA A 165 20.09 -13.26 19.63
N ALA A 166 21.32 -13.64 19.94
CA ALA A 166 22.43 -13.56 18.99
C ALA A 166 22.43 -14.77 18.06
N VAL A 167 22.51 -14.53 16.75
CA VAL A 167 22.66 -15.55 15.71
C VAL A 167 24.15 -15.75 15.43
N PRO A 168 24.73 -16.94 15.74
CA PRO A 168 26.14 -17.22 15.50
C PRO A 168 26.38 -17.53 14.03
N LEU A 169 27.07 -16.62 13.35
CA LEU A 169 27.56 -16.82 11.99
C LEU A 169 28.99 -17.39 12.08
N ALA A 170 29.27 -18.41 11.30
CA ALA A 170 30.63 -18.94 11.13
C ALA A 170 30.85 -19.30 9.67
N ALA A 171 32.04 -19.02 9.14
CA ALA A 171 32.37 -19.32 7.75
C ALA A 171 33.77 -19.93 7.60
N THR A 172 33.89 -20.88 6.68
CA THR A 172 35.18 -21.32 6.15
C THR A 172 35.43 -20.64 4.81
N ALA A 173 36.65 -20.13 4.63
CA ALA A 173 37.08 -19.49 3.40
C ALA A 173 38.47 -20.00 2.99
N ALA A 174 38.64 -20.32 1.71
CA ALA A 174 39.89 -20.84 1.14
C ALA A 174 40.27 -20.05 -0.11
N ALA A 175 41.48 -19.47 -0.11
CA ALA A 175 42.04 -18.77 -1.25
C ALA A 175 42.79 -19.73 -2.19
N ALA A 176 42.84 -19.39 -3.47
CA ALA A 176 43.57 -20.11 -4.51
C ALA A 176 44.86 -19.38 -4.91
N ASP A 177 45.62 -19.94 -5.85
CA ASP A 177 46.76 -19.31 -6.54
C ASP A 177 47.87 -18.73 -5.63
N ASN A 178 47.99 -19.24 -4.41
CA ASN A 178 48.87 -18.78 -3.32
C ASN A 178 48.51 -17.42 -2.72
N ALA A 179 47.31 -16.90 -3.00
CA ALA A 179 46.73 -15.80 -2.23
C ALA A 179 46.34 -16.24 -0.81
N THR A 180 46.10 -15.28 0.07
CA THR A 180 45.51 -15.51 1.40
C THR A 180 44.16 -14.81 1.51
N ILE A 181 43.24 -15.33 2.32
CA ILE A 181 42.00 -14.60 2.65
C ILE A 181 42.36 -13.33 3.43
N SER A 182 41.82 -12.18 2.99
CA SER A 182 42.05 -10.86 3.59
C SER A 182 40.92 -10.44 4.53
N LYS A 183 39.68 -10.84 4.24
CA LYS A 183 38.50 -10.71 5.12
C LYS A 183 37.39 -11.67 4.71
N VAL A 184 36.45 -11.91 5.62
CA VAL A 184 35.11 -12.42 5.35
C VAL A 184 34.07 -11.42 5.85
N GLU A 185 33.13 -11.08 5.00
CA GLU A 185 31.95 -10.28 5.34
C GLU A 185 30.72 -11.17 5.52
N PHE A 186 29.82 -10.77 6.40
CA PHE A 186 28.59 -11.48 6.69
C PHE A 186 27.38 -10.58 6.39
N TYR A 187 26.39 -11.12 5.69
CA TYR A 187 25.23 -10.40 5.18
C TYR A 187 23.92 -11.06 5.61
N ASP A 188 22.87 -10.23 5.69
CA ASP A 188 21.46 -10.61 5.76
C ASP A 188 20.73 -9.99 4.56
N ASP A 189 20.25 -10.83 3.65
CA ASP A 189 19.88 -10.49 2.27
C ASP A 189 20.99 -9.69 1.55
N THR A 190 20.89 -8.36 1.57
CA THR A 190 21.87 -7.42 0.97
C THR A 190 22.52 -6.50 2.01
N THR A 191 22.12 -6.59 3.28
CA THR A 191 22.61 -5.76 4.39
C THR A 191 23.87 -6.35 4.99
N LEU A 192 24.98 -5.61 4.96
CA LEU A 192 26.22 -6.00 5.65
C LEU A 192 26.01 -5.96 7.18
N LEU A 193 26.08 -7.13 7.82
CA LEU A 193 26.00 -7.27 9.27
C LEU A 193 27.34 -6.99 9.95
N GLY A 194 28.45 -7.43 9.33
CA GLY A 194 29.79 -7.30 9.91
C GLY A 194 30.90 -7.92 9.07
N THR A 195 32.12 -7.78 9.55
CA THR A 195 33.35 -8.24 8.88
C THR A 195 34.31 -8.85 9.89
N ASP A 196 34.91 -9.98 9.54
CA ASP A 196 36.01 -10.61 10.27
C ASP A 196 37.25 -10.72 9.37
N THR A 197 38.43 -10.40 9.93
CA THR A 197 39.72 -10.45 9.24
C THR A 197 40.62 -11.59 9.74
N THR A 198 40.14 -12.44 10.64
CA THR A 198 40.97 -13.47 11.30
C THR A 198 40.29 -14.84 11.32
N SER A 199 40.85 -15.82 10.63
CA SER A 199 40.37 -17.21 10.70
C SER A 199 40.53 -17.79 12.12
N PRO A 200 39.55 -18.52 12.69
CA PRO A 200 38.27 -18.92 12.08
C PRO A 200 37.25 -17.77 12.03
N TYR A 201 36.71 -17.49 10.84
CA TYR A 201 35.84 -16.34 10.62
C TYR A 201 34.49 -16.52 11.29
N THR A 202 34.14 -15.61 12.20
CA THR A 202 32.90 -15.67 12.98
C THR A 202 32.30 -14.29 13.18
N PHE A 203 30.98 -14.24 13.27
CA PHE A 203 30.26 -13.02 13.64
C PHE A 203 29.04 -13.36 14.51
N SER A 204 28.65 -12.44 15.39
CA SER A 204 27.51 -12.61 16.29
C SER A 204 26.44 -11.59 15.91
N ALA A 205 25.57 -11.97 14.98
CA ALA A 205 24.52 -11.08 14.50
C ALA A 205 23.47 -10.88 15.59
N SER A 206 23.07 -9.63 15.82
CA SER A 206 22.10 -9.27 16.86
C SER A 206 21.23 -8.12 16.34
N GLY A 207 20.01 -8.01 16.87
CA GLY A 207 19.03 -7.05 16.39
C GLY A 207 18.36 -7.39 15.05
N LEU A 208 18.50 -8.64 14.57
CA LEU A 208 17.66 -9.14 13.47
C LEU A 208 16.17 -9.00 13.83
N THR A 209 15.35 -8.63 12.85
CA THR A 209 13.91 -8.46 12.96
C THR A 209 13.18 -9.79 13.18
N VAL A 210 11.86 -9.77 13.38
CA VAL A 210 11.03 -10.99 13.28
C VAL A 210 10.75 -11.25 11.80
N GLY A 211 10.86 -12.50 11.36
CA GLY A 211 10.66 -12.89 9.95
C GLY A 211 11.61 -13.99 9.48
N SER A 212 11.60 -14.26 8.18
CA SER A 212 12.62 -15.10 7.51
C SER A 212 13.80 -14.25 7.07
N HIS A 213 15.01 -14.81 7.15
CA HIS A 213 16.28 -14.13 6.86
C HIS A 213 17.16 -15.02 5.98
N SER A 214 17.90 -14.45 5.03
CA SER A 214 18.78 -15.17 4.10
C SER A 214 20.24 -14.76 4.31
N LEU A 215 20.99 -15.60 5.02
CA LEU A 215 22.33 -15.25 5.50
C LEU A 215 23.42 -15.71 4.53
N VAL A 216 24.37 -14.83 4.22
CA VAL A 216 25.47 -15.08 3.26
C VAL A 216 26.83 -14.71 3.87
N ALA A 217 27.86 -15.51 3.60
CA ALA A 217 29.26 -15.15 3.86
C ALA A 217 29.98 -14.83 2.54
N LYS A 218 30.77 -13.76 2.52
CA LYS A 218 31.53 -13.28 1.35
C LYS A 218 33.00 -13.09 1.70
N ALA A 219 33.85 -14.02 1.26
CA ALA A 219 35.28 -13.88 1.46
C ALA A 219 35.93 -13.01 0.37
N TYR A 220 37.01 -12.35 0.75
CA TYR A 220 37.91 -11.61 -0.12
C TYR A 220 39.33 -12.12 0.09
N ASP A 221 40.17 -12.09 -0.95
CA ASP A 221 41.58 -12.49 -0.86
C ASP A 221 42.57 -11.32 -0.93
N SER A 222 43.86 -11.64 -0.93
CA SER A 222 44.98 -10.70 -0.98
C SER A 222 45.29 -10.14 -2.38
N LEU A 223 44.64 -10.66 -3.43
CA LEU A 223 44.79 -10.23 -4.82
C LEU A 223 43.53 -9.51 -5.36
N GLY A 224 42.52 -9.36 -4.51
CA GLY A 224 41.34 -8.51 -4.70
C GLY A 224 40.12 -9.22 -5.26
N ALA A 225 40.12 -10.55 -5.40
CA ALA A 225 38.93 -11.29 -5.78
C ALA A 225 38.08 -11.66 -4.55
N SER A 226 36.82 -12.00 -4.80
CA SER A 226 35.84 -12.34 -3.76
C SER A 226 34.91 -13.47 -4.20
N GLY A 227 34.43 -14.28 -3.26
CA GLY A 227 33.47 -15.35 -3.49
C GLY A 227 32.46 -15.48 -2.35
N GLU A 228 31.23 -15.78 -2.70
CA GLU A 228 30.08 -15.87 -1.80
C GLU A 228 29.71 -17.33 -1.49
N SER A 229 29.16 -17.58 -0.31
CA SER A 229 28.56 -18.87 0.05
C SER A 229 27.21 -19.06 -0.63
N THR A 230 26.71 -20.30 -0.63
CA THR A 230 25.26 -20.51 -0.74
C THR A 230 24.54 -19.78 0.41
N PRO A 231 23.38 -19.15 0.16
CA PRO A 231 22.60 -18.52 1.24
C PRO A 231 22.03 -19.56 2.20
N VAL A 232 21.93 -19.20 3.48
CA VAL A 232 21.33 -20.02 4.54
C VAL A 232 20.10 -19.32 5.09
N GLY A 233 18.93 -19.85 4.75
CA GLY A 233 17.66 -19.38 5.29
C GLY A 233 17.50 -19.73 6.77
N ILE A 234 17.11 -18.76 7.61
CA ILE A 234 16.68 -18.96 9.00
C ILE A 234 15.34 -18.25 9.26
N THR A 235 14.76 -18.46 10.44
CA THR A 235 13.59 -17.69 10.92
C THR A 235 13.86 -17.12 12.31
N VAL A 236 13.50 -15.86 12.52
CA VAL A 236 13.54 -15.19 13.82
C VAL A 236 12.11 -14.97 14.29
N THR A 237 11.81 -15.46 15.48
CA THR A 237 10.47 -15.43 16.11
C THR A 237 10.37 -14.35 17.19
N SER A 238 9.17 -13.87 17.49
CA SER A 238 8.94 -12.90 18.57
C SER A 238 9.37 -13.47 19.93
N GLY A 239 10.13 -12.68 20.70
CA GLY A 239 10.50 -13.05 22.07
C GLY A 239 9.38 -12.92 23.10
N PRO A 240 9.58 -13.43 24.32
CA PRO A 240 8.71 -13.12 25.45
C PRO A 240 8.62 -11.60 25.63
N ALA A 241 7.40 -11.09 25.79
CA ALA A 241 7.13 -9.66 25.95
C ALA A 241 6.21 -9.43 27.14
N VAL A 242 6.38 -8.31 27.82
CA VAL A 242 5.31 -7.69 28.59
C VAL A 242 4.34 -7.11 27.58
N VAL A 243 3.06 -7.40 27.73
CA VAL A 243 1.97 -6.83 26.94
C VAL A 243 1.25 -5.82 27.83
N ALA A 244 0.88 -4.68 27.27
CA ALA A 244 -0.02 -3.73 27.91
C ALA A 244 -1.18 -3.41 26.96
N SER A 245 -2.37 -3.18 27.50
CA SER A 245 -3.53 -2.72 26.73
C SER A 245 -4.44 -1.83 27.58
N PRO A 246 -4.89 -0.66 27.09
CA PRO A 246 -4.48 -0.04 25.82
C PRO A 246 -3.03 0.48 25.84
N ALA A 247 -2.44 0.67 24.66
CA ALA A 247 -1.10 1.27 24.48
C ALA A 247 -1.10 2.82 24.52
N GLN A 248 -2.30 3.43 24.46
CA GLN A 248 -2.56 4.85 24.66
C GLN A 248 -3.67 5.01 25.70
N LEU A 249 -3.60 6.03 26.56
CA LEU A 249 -4.62 6.25 27.59
C LEU A 249 -4.85 7.75 27.85
N GLY A 250 -6.10 8.19 27.76
CA GLY A 250 -6.49 9.51 28.26
C GLY A 250 -6.82 9.47 29.75
N VAL A 251 -6.17 10.30 30.56
CA VAL A 251 -6.50 10.45 31.99
C VAL A 251 -6.91 11.89 32.25
N GLN A 252 -8.16 12.07 32.68
CA GLN A 252 -8.70 13.40 32.97
C GLN A 252 -8.11 13.95 34.28
N GLN A 253 -7.83 15.25 34.31
CA GLN A 253 -7.36 16.01 35.48
C GLN A 253 -8.12 15.63 36.77
N GLY A 254 -7.36 15.30 37.83
CA GLY A 254 -7.87 14.91 39.13
C GLY A 254 -8.57 13.54 39.19
N LYS A 255 -8.50 12.72 38.13
CA LYS A 255 -9.07 11.36 38.08
C LYS A 255 -7.98 10.30 37.92
N THR A 256 -8.39 9.04 38.14
CA THR A 256 -7.57 7.86 37.86
C THR A 256 -7.88 7.29 36.48
N GLY A 257 -6.85 6.75 35.82
CA GLY A 257 -6.98 5.85 34.67
C GLY A 257 -6.30 4.51 34.95
N THR A 258 -6.62 3.50 34.16
CA THR A 258 -6.06 2.15 34.32
C THR A 258 -5.73 1.51 32.99
N TYR A 259 -4.65 0.73 32.94
CA TYR A 259 -4.37 -0.17 31.83
C TYR A 259 -4.05 -1.58 32.33
N ALA A 260 -4.31 -2.59 31.51
CA ALA A 260 -4.02 -3.98 31.78
C ALA A 260 -2.57 -4.32 31.38
N VAL A 261 -1.93 -5.20 32.16
CA VAL A 261 -0.62 -5.78 31.87
C VAL A 261 -0.70 -7.31 31.94
N SER A 262 -0.04 -7.98 31.01
CA SER A 262 0.15 -9.44 30.97
C SER A 262 1.50 -9.79 30.34
N LEU A 263 1.80 -11.08 30.17
CA LEU A 263 2.92 -11.56 29.37
C LEU A 263 2.42 -12.18 28.05
N SER A 264 3.23 -12.14 26.99
CA SER A 264 2.91 -12.76 25.69
C SER A 264 3.09 -14.28 25.66
N SER A 265 3.80 -14.86 26.63
CA SER A 265 4.07 -16.30 26.70
C SER A 265 4.20 -16.81 28.13
N GLN A 266 3.96 -18.11 28.33
CA GLN A 266 4.06 -18.79 29.62
C GLN A 266 5.51 -18.77 30.12
N PRO A 267 5.81 -18.15 31.28
CA PRO A 267 7.16 -18.14 31.84
C PRO A 267 7.46 -19.47 32.54
N ALA A 268 8.73 -19.86 32.57
CA ALA A 268 9.19 -21.06 33.28
C ALA A 268 9.23 -20.91 34.82
N SER A 269 9.10 -19.69 35.33
CA SER A 269 9.09 -19.35 36.76
C SER A 269 8.35 -18.03 36.98
N ASN A 270 8.26 -17.54 38.23
CA ASN A 270 7.57 -16.28 38.52
C ASN A 270 8.37 -15.07 38.00
N VAL A 271 7.70 -14.24 37.19
CA VAL A 271 8.23 -13.00 36.62
C VAL A 271 7.66 -11.82 37.38
N THR A 272 8.52 -10.88 37.79
CA THR A 272 8.07 -9.59 38.34
C THR A 272 8.16 -8.53 37.26
N VAL A 273 7.01 -7.95 36.89
CA VAL A 273 6.94 -6.78 36.01
C VAL A 273 6.95 -5.53 36.88
N THR A 274 7.80 -4.56 36.57
CA THR A 274 7.89 -3.27 37.27
C THR A 274 7.53 -2.14 36.33
N THR A 275 6.64 -1.25 36.78
CA THR A 275 6.07 -0.16 35.99
C THR A 275 6.51 1.19 36.54
N ALA A 276 7.09 2.04 35.67
CA ALA A 276 7.51 3.39 36.04
C ALA A 276 7.30 4.39 34.88
N ARG A 277 7.17 5.68 35.22
CA ARG A 277 7.20 6.78 34.22
C ARG A 277 8.62 6.95 33.71
N ALA A 278 8.83 6.73 32.42
CA ALA A 278 10.13 6.87 31.76
C ALA A 278 10.40 8.32 31.31
N SER A 279 9.38 9.06 30.85
CA SER A 279 9.53 10.43 30.35
C SER A 279 8.21 11.21 30.34
N GLY A 280 8.29 12.52 30.02
CA GLY A 280 7.14 13.39 29.78
C GLY A 280 6.51 14.00 31.04
N ASN A 281 5.21 14.29 30.96
CA ASN A 281 4.44 15.07 31.94
C ASN A 281 4.60 14.52 33.38
N THR A 282 5.01 15.40 34.30
CA THR A 282 5.27 15.02 35.70
C THR A 282 4.02 14.87 36.56
N GLY A 283 2.87 15.42 36.14
CA GLY A 283 1.59 15.32 36.84
C GLY A 283 0.84 13.99 36.63
N LEU A 284 1.33 13.14 35.72
CA LEU A 284 0.84 11.76 35.56
C LEU A 284 1.70 10.80 36.38
N SER A 285 1.12 10.06 37.33
CA SER A 285 1.86 9.23 38.28
C SER A 285 1.29 7.81 38.46
N VAL A 286 2.16 6.82 38.69
CA VAL A 286 1.74 5.46 39.06
C VAL A 286 1.29 5.44 40.52
N THR A 287 0.07 4.96 40.75
CA THR A 287 -0.58 4.93 42.08
C THR A 287 -1.05 3.53 42.48
N GLY A 288 -1.16 2.60 41.51
CA GLY A 288 -1.38 1.16 41.73
C GLY A 288 -0.66 0.34 40.66
N GLY A 289 -0.33 -0.92 40.96
CA GLY A 289 0.33 -1.83 39.99
C GLY A 289 1.77 -1.46 39.60
N ALA A 290 2.48 -0.68 40.42
CA ALA A 290 3.90 -0.34 40.18
C ALA A 290 4.84 -1.57 40.16
N SER A 291 4.43 -2.67 40.80
CA SER A 291 5.06 -3.97 40.67
C SER A 291 3.96 -5.05 40.65
N LEU A 292 4.04 -5.96 39.68
CA LEU A 292 3.07 -7.03 39.41
C LEU A 292 3.82 -8.37 39.29
N THR A 293 3.20 -9.47 39.70
CA THR A 293 3.83 -10.80 39.67
C THR A 293 3.01 -11.77 38.81
N PHE A 294 3.66 -12.31 37.78
CA PHE A 294 3.10 -13.27 36.85
C PHE A 294 3.74 -14.63 37.08
N THR A 295 2.93 -15.66 37.26
CA THR A 295 3.33 -17.05 37.48
C THR A 295 3.14 -17.85 36.19
N PRO A 296 3.67 -19.09 36.10
CA PRO A 296 3.34 -20.01 35.02
C PRO A 296 1.83 -20.32 34.88
N SER A 297 0.98 -19.96 35.84
CA SER A 297 -0.47 -20.20 35.83
C SER A 297 -1.35 -18.95 35.61
N ASN A 298 -0.84 -17.73 35.77
CA ASN A 298 -1.61 -16.49 35.56
C ASN A 298 -0.96 -15.48 34.59
N TRP A 299 0.10 -15.88 33.87
CA TRP A 299 0.86 -15.01 32.95
C TRP A 299 0.02 -14.25 31.91
N SER A 300 -1.01 -14.88 31.36
CA SER A 300 -1.95 -14.30 30.40
C SER A 300 -3.12 -13.58 31.06
N THR A 301 -3.28 -13.69 32.38
CA THR A 301 -4.34 -13.00 33.13
C THR A 301 -3.95 -11.55 33.32
N ALA A 302 -4.73 -10.63 32.75
CA ALA A 302 -4.55 -9.19 32.91
C ALA A 302 -4.49 -8.77 34.39
N GLN A 303 -3.44 -8.04 34.76
CA GLN A 303 -3.29 -7.38 36.05
C GLN A 303 -3.24 -5.85 35.85
N THR A 304 -3.85 -5.09 36.75
CA THR A 304 -4.10 -3.66 36.56
C THR A 304 -2.93 -2.78 37.03
N VAL A 305 -2.50 -1.85 36.16
CA VAL A 305 -1.77 -0.64 36.56
C VAL A 305 -2.78 0.49 36.74
N THR A 306 -2.61 1.30 37.79
CA THR A 306 -3.45 2.48 38.06
C THR A 306 -2.59 3.74 38.04
N LEU A 307 -3.02 4.70 37.24
CA LEU A 307 -2.39 6.01 37.09
C LEU A 307 -3.33 7.11 37.63
N THR A 308 -2.77 8.19 38.15
CA THR A 308 -3.51 9.40 38.54
C THR A 308 -2.95 10.60 37.79
N ALA A 309 -3.84 11.48 37.33
CA ALA A 309 -3.49 12.83 36.86
C ALA A 309 -3.67 13.86 37.99
N ASP A 310 -2.76 14.83 38.07
CA ASP A 310 -2.90 16.03 38.89
C ASP A 310 -4.19 16.80 38.55
N ALA A 311 -4.60 17.71 39.43
CA ALA A 311 -5.81 18.51 39.24
C ALA A 311 -5.72 19.58 38.12
N SER A 312 -4.54 19.76 37.52
CA SER A 312 -4.30 20.70 36.43
C SER A 312 -2.96 20.43 35.75
N GLY A 313 -2.97 20.35 34.42
CA GLY A 313 -1.81 20.04 33.59
C GLY A 313 -2.24 19.69 32.16
N THR A 314 -1.26 19.43 31.28
CA THR A 314 -1.51 19.19 29.85
C THR A 314 -0.42 18.32 29.24
N GLY A 315 -0.81 17.45 28.30
CA GLY A 315 0.12 16.66 27.51
C GLY A 315 0.60 15.38 28.20
N SER A 316 1.52 14.69 27.55
CA SER A 316 1.66 13.24 27.74
C SER A 316 2.92 12.80 28.48
N ALA A 317 2.86 11.62 29.08
CA ALA A 317 3.97 10.91 29.71
C ALA A 317 4.07 9.47 29.17
N SER A 318 5.29 8.95 29.09
CA SER A 318 5.56 7.55 28.74
C SER A 318 5.74 6.72 30.01
N PHE A 319 5.03 5.60 30.10
CA PHE A 319 5.16 4.61 31.17
C PHE A 319 5.65 3.29 30.59
N GLU A 320 6.70 2.73 31.20
CA GLU A 320 7.30 1.47 30.77
C GLU A 320 7.06 0.39 31.81
N SER A 321 6.49 -0.74 31.37
CA SER A 321 6.29 -1.95 32.16
C SER A 321 7.32 -2.99 31.73
N THR A 322 8.24 -3.33 32.64
CA THR A 322 9.53 -3.97 32.34
C THR A 322 9.74 -5.26 33.14
N ALA A 323 10.34 -6.28 32.54
CA ALA A 323 10.77 -7.51 33.22
C ALA A 323 12.06 -8.08 32.60
N THR A 324 12.91 -8.72 33.39
CA THR A 324 14.17 -9.30 32.93
C THR A 324 13.93 -10.45 31.94
N GLY A 325 14.49 -10.34 30.74
CA GLY A 325 14.30 -11.34 29.67
C GLY A 325 13.02 -11.17 28.85
N PHE A 326 12.28 -10.07 29.05
CA PHE A 326 11.08 -9.73 28.28
C PHE A 326 11.25 -8.40 27.55
N THR A 327 10.73 -8.30 26.33
CA THR A 327 10.51 -7.01 25.66
C THR A 327 9.55 -6.18 26.51
N LYS A 328 9.86 -4.91 26.74
CA LYS A 328 9.05 -4.02 27.60
C LYS A 328 7.77 -3.56 26.88
N ALA A 329 6.68 -3.43 27.62
CA ALA A 329 5.52 -2.67 27.15
C ALA A 329 5.74 -1.18 27.42
N THR A 330 5.25 -0.32 26.52
CA THR A 330 5.25 1.13 26.68
C THR A 330 3.84 1.65 26.46
N VAL A 331 3.29 2.37 27.46
CA VAL A 331 1.99 3.04 27.36
C VAL A 331 2.23 4.54 27.37
N THR A 332 1.71 5.24 26.36
CA THR A 332 1.71 6.71 26.37
C THR A 332 0.38 7.19 26.95
N VAL A 333 0.47 8.13 27.88
CA VAL A 333 -0.66 8.55 28.71
C VAL A 333 -0.78 10.06 28.60
N THR A 334 -1.95 10.56 28.21
CA THR A 334 -2.19 11.99 27.97
C THR A 334 -3.08 12.55 29.06
N GLU A 335 -2.64 13.65 29.68
CA GLU A 335 -3.47 14.40 30.62
C GLU A 335 -4.50 15.22 29.84
N LEU A 336 -5.78 14.93 30.09
CA LEU A 336 -6.94 15.57 29.47
C LEU A 336 -7.64 16.51 30.45
N ALA A 337 -8.34 17.53 29.93
CA ALA A 337 -9.16 18.40 30.77
C ALA A 337 -10.30 17.62 31.46
N ALA A 338 -10.71 18.09 32.65
CA ALA A 338 -11.65 17.39 33.52
C ALA A 338 -13.06 17.14 32.91
N ALA A 339 -13.42 17.88 31.86
CA ALA A 339 -14.67 17.75 31.11
C ALA A 339 -14.64 16.62 30.07
N ASN A 340 -13.54 16.52 29.31
CA ASN A 340 -13.39 15.71 28.08
C ASN A 340 -13.43 14.19 28.37
N ALA A 341 -14.62 13.62 28.56
CA ALA A 341 -14.81 12.21 28.84
C ALA A 341 -14.73 11.38 27.56
N TYR A 342 -15.13 11.93 26.41
CA TYR A 342 -15.14 11.22 25.15
C TYR A 342 -13.77 11.24 24.44
N ASP A 343 -12.94 12.28 24.62
CA ASP A 343 -11.51 12.22 24.22
C ASP A 343 -10.76 11.09 24.97
N ALA A 344 -11.14 10.79 26.22
CA ALA A 344 -10.57 9.68 26.99
C ALA A 344 -10.98 8.32 26.42
N ARG A 345 -12.25 8.15 26.01
CA ARG A 345 -12.74 6.96 25.29
C ARG A 345 -12.06 6.80 23.93
N PHE A 346 -11.88 7.89 23.20
CA PHE A 346 -11.13 7.92 21.95
C PHE A 346 -9.70 7.40 22.14
N LEU A 347 -8.95 7.95 23.10
CA LEU A 347 -7.55 7.53 23.32
C LEU A 347 -7.41 6.08 23.80
N ASP A 348 -8.35 5.59 24.62
CA ASP A 348 -8.38 4.19 25.04
C ASP A 348 -8.64 3.25 23.86
N LEU A 349 -9.69 3.49 23.05
CA LEU A 349 -10.00 2.64 21.90
C LEU A 349 -8.93 2.76 20.79
N TYR A 350 -8.46 3.97 20.49
CA TYR A 350 -7.27 4.18 19.64
C TYR A 350 -6.09 3.36 20.15
N GLY A 351 -5.86 3.33 21.46
CA GLY A 351 -4.81 2.55 22.11
C GLY A 351 -5.02 1.04 22.12
N ARG A 352 -6.24 0.54 21.84
CA ARG A 352 -6.51 -0.88 21.53
C ARG A 352 -6.29 -1.18 20.05
N ILE A 353 -6.74 -0.28 19.15
CA ILE A 353 -6.57 -0.40 17.71
C ILE A 353 -5.07 -0.42 17.34
N THR A 354 -4.30 0.57 17.80
CA THR A 354 -2.86 0.66 17.51
C THR A 354 -1.98 -0.19 18.43
N ASN A 355 -2.53 -1.23 19.07
CA ASN A 355 -1.77 -2.20 19.85
C ASN A 355 -1.36 -3.36 18.95
N PRO A 356 -0.05 -3.61 18.69
CA PRO A 356 0.38 -4.73 17.85
C PRO A 356 -0.07 -6.11 18.39
N ALA A 357 -0.36 -6.22 19.70
CA ALA A 357 -0.90 -7.44 20.29
C ALA A 357 -2.38 -7.71 19.95
N ASN A 358 -3.11 -6.72 19.41
CA ASN A 358 -4.51 -6.82 19.03
C ASN A 358 -4.73 -7.09 17.53
N GLY A 359 -3.67 -7.26 16.73
CA GLY A 359 -3.77 -7.81 15.38
C GLY A 359 -4.39 -6.94 14.28
N TYR A 360 -4.76 -5.67 14.54
CA TYR A 360 -5.35 -4.78 13.52
C TYR A 360 -4.43 -4.40 12.35
N PHE A 361 -3.11 -4.65 12.48
CA PHE A 361 -2.09 -4.21 11.53
C PHE A 361 -1.09 -5.31 11.25
N SER A 362 -0.64 -5.41 9.99
CA SER A 362 0.45 -6.27 9.59
C SER A 362 1.80 -5.80 10.14
N PRO A 363 2.88 -6.63 10.07
CA PRO A 363 4.23 -6.22 10.47
C PRO A 363 4.77 -4.97 9.76
N GLN A 364 4.24 -4.65 8.57
CA GLN A 364 4.56 -3.46 7.78
C GLN A 364 3.81 -2.20 8.27
N GLY A 365 2.84 -2.35 9.19
CA GLY A 365 1.97 -1.29 9.69
C GLY A 365 0.72 -1.04 8.83
N ILE A 366 0.41 -1.93 7.89
CA ILE A 366 -0.76 -1.86 7.01
C ILE A 366 -2.00 -2.31 7.80
N PRO A 367 -3.10 -1.54 7.85
CA PRO A 367 -4.31 -1.99 8.52
C PRO A 367 -4.93 -3.14 7.74
N TYR A 368 -5.35 -4.22 8.41
CA TYR A 368 -6.19 -5.25 7.77
C TYR A 368 -7.65 -4.77 7.68
N HIS A 369 -8.50 -5.44 6.89
CA HIS A 369 -9.94 -5.19 6.92
C HIS A 369 -10.55 -5.55 8.29
N SER A 370 -10.11 -6.65 8.90
CA SER A 370 -10.48 -7.06 10.26
C SER A 370 -9.37 -7.87 10.95
N VAL A 371 -9.40 -7.93 12.29
CA VAL A 371 -8.51 -8.79 13.09
C VAL A 371 -8.79 -10.28 12.85
N GLU A 372 -10.03 -10.63 12.52
CA GLU A 372 -10.42 -11.99 12.16
C GLU A 372 -10.20 -12.23 10.65
N THR A 373 -9.51 -13.31 10.30
CA THR A 373 -9.20 -13.74 8.93
C THR A 373 -10.42 -14.23 8.14
N LEU A 374 -11.37 -14.89 8.80
CA LEU A 374 -12.56 -15.45 8.15
C LEU A 374 -13.71 -14.44 8.13
N ILE A 375 -13.74 -13.61 7.10
CA ILE A 375 -14.83 -12.68 6.79
C ILE A 375 -14.99 -12.56 5.27
N VAL A 376 -16.23 -12.43 4.79
CA VAL A 376 -16.55 -12.29 3.36
C VAL A 376 -17.71 -11.29 3.23
N GLU A 377 -17.51 -10.16 2.54
CA GLU A 377 -18.56 -9.12 2.43
C GLU A 377 -18.35 -8.09 1.31
N ALA A 378 -17.10 -7.69 1.05
CA ALA A 378 -16.70 -6.89 -0.12
C ALA A 378 -15.23 -7.19 -0.48
N PRO A 379 -14.27 -7.08 0.46
CA PRO A 379 -13.17 -8.06 0.49
C PRO A 379 -13.75 -9.45 0.81
N ASP A 380 -13.01 -10.49 0.43
CA ASP A 380 -13.39 -11.89 0.63
C ASP A 380 -12.46 -12.66 1.59
N GLN A 381 -11.43 -11.99 2.13
CA GLN A 381 -10.64 -12.44 3.28
C GLN A 381 -10.22 -11.28 4.19
N GLY A 382 -10.18 -11.48 5.52
CA GLY A 382 -10.10 -10.38 6.49
C GLY A 382 -8.74 -9.69 6.64
N HIS A 383 -7.68 -10.35 6.19
CA HIS A 383 -6.32 -9.80 6.06
C HIS A 383 -6.01 -9.32 4.64
N GLU A 384 -7.00 -9.29 3.74
CA GLU A 384 -7.01 -8.25 2.70
C GLU A 384 -7.17 -6.88 3.38
N THR A 385 -6.84 -5.82 2.66
CA THR A 385 -7.14 -4.45 3.04
C THR A 385 -7.70 -3.67 1.87
N THR A 386 -8.24 -2.50 2.17
CA THR A 386 -8.90 -1.64 1.21
C THR A 386 -8.44 -0.20 1.31
N SER A 387 -8.59 0.53 0.20
CA SER A 387 -8.49 1.99 0.20
C SER A 387 -9.40 2.63 1.26
N GLU A 388 -10.56 2.01 1.54
CA GLU A 388 -11.42 2.38 2.66
C GLU A 388 -10.69 2.28 4.00
N ALA A 389 -10.10 1.13 4.35
CA ALA A 389 -9.35 0.96 5.60
C ALA A 389 -8.20 1.97 5.72
N TYR A 390 -7.47 2.25 4.64
CA TYR A 390 -6.47 3.31 4.58
C TYR A 390 -7.06 4.71 4.83
N SER A 391 -8.21 5.04 4.23
CA SER A 391 -8.88 6.32 4.42
C SER A 391 -9.40 6.51 5.85
N TYR A 392 -9.86 5.43 6.52
CA TYR A 392 -10.20 5.45 7.94
C TYR A 392 -8.97 5.55 8.83
N LEU A 393 -7.84 4.94 8.47
CA LEU A 393 -6.57 5.11 9.19
C LEU A 393 -6.13 6.58 9.16
N LEU A 394 -6.15 7.22 7.99
CA LEU A 394 -5.85 8.65 7.87
C LEU A 394 -6.74 9.51 8.77
N TRP A 395 -8.05 9.22 8.82
CA TRP A 395 -8.99 9.97 9.64
C TRP A 395 -8.79 9.74 11.15
N LEU A 396 -8.60 8.49 11.56
CA LEU A 396 -8.27 8.11 12.94
C LEU A 396 -7.00 8.83 13.42
N GLN A 397 -5.99 8.94 12.54
CA GLN A 397 -4.74 9.64 12.84
C GLN A 397 -4.87 11.18 12.81
N ALA A 398 -5.79 11.73 12.01
CA ALA A 398 -6.14 13.14 12.07
C ALA A 398 -6.80 13.50 13.43
N MET A 399 -7.72 12.67 13.91
CA MET A 399 -8.35 12.83 15.22
C MET A 399 -7.34 12.64 16.36
N TYR A 400 -6.39 11.69 16.24
CA TYR A 400 -5.28 11.57 17.20
C TYR A 400 -4.43 12.84 17.24
N GLY A 401 -4.18 13.47 16.09
CA GLY A 401 -3.55 14.79 15.99
C GLY A 401 -4.37 15.89 16.68
N LYS A 402 -5.69 15.94 16.51
CA LYS A 402 -6.59 16.87 17.24
C LYS A 402 -6.49 16.71 18.76
N VAL A 403 -6.52 15.47 19.26
CA VAL A 403 -6.57 15.19 20.72
C VAL A 403 -5.21 15.33 21.41
N THR A 404 -4.10 15.00 20.74
CA THR A 404 -2.76 14.98 21.36
C THR A 404 -1.81 16.07 20.87
N GLY A 405 -2.07 16.62 19.69
CA GLY A 405 -1.14 17.50 18.96
C GLY A 405 0.04 16.78 18.31
N ASP A 406 0.06 15.44 18.27
CA ASP A 406 1.08 14.67 17.54
C ASP A 406 0.62 14.34 16.11
N TRP A 407 0.97 15.23 15.18
CA TRP A 407 0.68 15.07 13.75
C TRP A 407 1.63 14.09 13.03
N SER A 408 2.63 13.51 13.73
CA SER A 408 3.55 12.54 13.10
C SER A 408 2.83 11.30 12.58
N LYS A 409 1.74 10.89 13.24
CA LYS A 409 0.97 9.69 12.89
C LYS A 409 0.16 9.87 11.62
N PHE A 410 -0.48 11.03 11.44
CA PHE A 410 -1.21 11.37 10.21
C PHE A 410 -0.27 11.38 9.00
N ASN A 411 0.88 12.05 9.11
CA ASN A 411 1.91 12.05 8.08
C ASN A 411 2.49 10.65 7.80
N GLY A 412 2.67 9.84 8.85
CA GLY A 412 3.14 8.46 8.74
C GLY A 412 2.14 7.55 8.01
N ALA A 413 0.85 7.66 8.32
CA ALA A 413 -0.21 6.93 7.62
C ALA A 413 -0.32 7.32 6.14
N TRP A 414 -0.13 8.60 5.79
CA TRP A 414 -0.09 9.01 4.39
C TRP A 414 1.14 8.45 3.66
N ALA A 415 2.32 8.46 4.31
CA ALA A 415 3.52 7.86 3.73
C ALA A 415 3.43 6.33 3.57
N LEU A 416 2.66 5.66 4.43
CA LEU A 416 2.32 4.25 4.32
C LEU A 416 1.38 3.99 3.12
N MET A 417 0.32 4.78 2.98
CA MET A 417 -0.63 4.72 1.86
C MET A 417 0.07 4.96 0.51
N GLU A 418 0.94 5.98 0.42
CA GLU A 418 1.75 6.25 -0.78
C GLU A 418 2.75 5.16 -1.14
N LYS A 419 3.12 4.29 -0.19
CA LYS A 419 4.08 3.20 -0.41
C LYS A 419 3.40 1.91 -0.86
N TYR A 420 2.18 1.65 -0.38
CA TYR A 420 1.53 0.34 -0.49
C TYR A 420 0.20 0.39 -1.24
N MET A 421 -0.65 1.41 -1.06
CA MET A 421 -1.98 1.45 -1.68
C MET A 421 -2.05 2.31 -2.96
N ILE A 422 -1.09 3.19 -3.21
CA ILE A 422 -1.00 3.99 -4.44
C ILE A 422 0.07 3.39 -5.37
N PRO A 423 -0.30 2.86 -6.56
CA PRO A 423 0.66 2.28 -7.51
C PRO A 423 1.78 3.25 -7.87
N THR A 424 3.03 2.84 -7.66
CA THR A 424 4.22 3.63 -8.03
C THR A 424 4.46 3.57 -9.54
N HIS A 425 5.38 4.38 -10.07
CA HIS A 425 5.75 4.30 -11.49
C HIS A 425 6.27 2.90 -11.91
N ALA A 426 6.81 2.10 -10.99
CA ALA A 426 7.21 0.73 -11.29
C ALA A 426 6.00 -0.23 -11.44
N ASP A 427 4.87 0.10 -10.80
CA ASP A 427 3.63 -0.68 -10.80
C ASP A 427 2.70 -0.29 -11.97
N GLN A 428 2.79 0.97 -12.44
CA GLN A 428 2.03 1.51 -13.59
C GLN A 428 2.93 2.13 -14.71
N PRO A 429 3.97 1.43 -15.20
CA PRO A 429 5.08 2.02 -15.97
C PRO A 429 4.72 2.54 -17.37
N THR A 430 3.66 2.05 -17.99
CA THR A 430 3.35 2.30 -19.40
C THR A 430 2.22 3.31 -19.64
N ASN A 431 1.88 4.12 -18.62
CA ASN A 431 0.97 5.28 -18.77
C ASN A 431 1.37 6.23 -19.92
N SER A 432 2.65 6.28 -20.31
CA SER A 432 3.14 7.07 -21.45
C SER A 432 2.59 6.65 -22.82
N PHE A 433 1.96 5.46 -22.93
CA PHE A 433 1.22 5.01 -24.12
C PHE A 433 -0.25 5.48 -24.15
N TYR A 434 -0.72 6.16 -23.10
CA TYR A 434 -2.12 6.56 -23.00
C TYR A 434 -2.49 7.62 -24.04
N ASN A 435 -3.66 7.44 -24.68
CA ASN A 435 -4.18 8.36 -25.67
C ASN A 435 -5.51 8.96 -25.22
N ALA A 436 -5.49 10.18 -24.70
CA ALA A 436 -6.70 10.89 -24.25
C ALA A 436 -7.77 11.10 -25.34
N SER A 437 -7.43 11.00 -26.63
CA SER A 437 -8.40 11.03 -27.75
C SER A 437 -9.02 9.67 -28.08
N LYS A 438 -8.56 8.59 -27.44
CA LYS A 438 -9.09 7.22 -27.48
C LYS A 438 -8.81 6.53 -26.13
N PRO A 439 -9.48 6.95 -25.04
CA PRO A 439 -9.08 6.62 -23.68
C PRO A 439 -9.27 5.14 -23.33
N ALA A 440 -10.19 4.44 -23.99
CA ALA A 440 -10.38 2.99 -23.87
C ALA A 440 -11.05 2.42 -25.13
N THR A 441 -11.14 1.10 -25.23
CA THR A 441 -12.06 0.39 -26.14
C THR A 441 -13.27 -0.08 -25.36
N TYR A 442 -14.47 0.03 -25.94
CA TYR A 442 -15.72 -0.37 -25.30
C TYR A 442 -15.86 -1.89 -25.16
N ALA A 443 -16.33 -2.34 -24.00
CA ALA A 443 -17.00 -3.62 -23.80
C ALA A 443 -18.36 -3.38 -23.12
N PRO A 444 -19.41 -4.15 -23.43
CA PRO A 444 -20.66 -4.12 -22.68
C PRO A 444 -20.47 -4.77 -21.30
N GLU A 445 -21.09 -4.24 -20.26
CA GLU A 445 -21.39 -5.04 -19.07
C GLU A 445 -22.55 -5.98 -19.36
N LEU A 446 -22.54 -7.17 -18.75
CA LEU A 446 -23.52 -8.24 -18.93
C LEU A 446 -24.20 -8.50 -17.58
N ASP A 447 -25.40 -9.09 -17.59
CA ASP A 447 -26.23 -9.11 -16.38
C ASP A 447 -25.79 -10.20 -15.38
N THR A 448 -25.15 -11.27 -15.87
CA THR A 448 -24.76 -12.45 -15.08
C THR A 448 -23.33 -12.93 -15.37
N PRO A 449 -22.60 -13.49 -14.36
CA PRO A 449 -21.22 -13.97 -14.55
C PRO A 449 -21.05 -14.99 -15.68
N ASN A 450 -22.09 -15.79 -15.97
CA ASN A 450 -22.08 -16.79 -17.04
C ASN A 450 -22.09 -16.22 -18.47
N GLU A 451 -22.29 -14.91 -18.65
CA GLU A 451 -22.25 -14.26 -19.98
C GLU A 451 -20.83 -13.79 -20.35
N TYR A 452 -19.91 -13.73 -19.37
CA TYR A 452 -18.52 -13.31 -19.55
C TYR A 452 -17.64 -14.44 -20.12
N PRO A 453 -16.54 -14.12 -20.84
CA PRO A 453 -15.91 -12.80 -21.02
C PRO A 453 -16.65 -11.85 -21.98
N ALA A 454 -16.77 -10.59 -21.57
CA ALA A 454 -17.40 -9.52 -22.35
C ALA A 454 -16.50 -9.05 -23.50
N LYS A 455 -17.00 -9.09 -24.74
CA LYS A 455 -16.17 -8.83 -25.94
C LYS A 455 -15.93 -7.34 -26.18
N LEU A 456 -14.70 -7.00 -26.54
CA LEU A 456 -14.35 -5.66 -27.02
C LEU A 456 -15.02 -5.37 -28.38
N ASP A 457 -15.64 -4.21 -28.51
CA ASP A 457 -16.20 -3.71 -29.77
C ASP A 457 -15.59 -2.34 -30.14
N PRO A 458 -14.57 -2.31 -31.03
CA PRO A 458 -13.94 -1.06 -31.48
C PRO A 458 -14.79 -0.25 -32.48
N SER A 459 -16.01 -0.70 -32.83
CA SER A 459 -16.95 0.08 -33.63
C SER A 459 -17.80 1.06 -32.81
N VAL A 460 -17.86 0.88 -31.48
CA VAL A 460 -18.57 1.76 -30.55
C VAL A 460 -17.74 3.02 -30.29
N PRO A 461 -18.28 4.24 -30.54
CA PRO A 461 -17.54 5.48 -30.29
C PRO A 461 -17.30 5.73 -28.80
N VAL A 462 -16.05 6.02 -28.44
CA VAL A 462 -15.62 6.44 -27.09
C VAL A 462 -15.28 7.93 -27.13
N GLY A 463 -15.56 8.68 -26.05
CA GLY A 463 -15.26 10.12 -25.97
C GLY A 463 -13.80 10.45 -25.72
N SER A 464 -13.48 11.74 -25.71
CA SER A 464 -12.15 12.23 -25.33
C SER A 464 -12.06 12.53 -23.84
N ASP A 465 -10.99 12.07 -23.18
CA ASP A 465 -10.59 12.51 -21.84
C ASP A 465 -10.07 13.97 -21.88
N PRO A 466 -10.71 14.91 -21.15
CA PRO A 466 -10.30 16.31 -21.13
C PRO A 466 -9.30 16.66 -20.02
N ILE A 467 -8.98 15.76 -19.07
CA ILE A 467 -8.19 16.07 -17.87
C ILE A 467 -6.77 15.47 -17.87
N ALA A 468 -6.47 14.37 -18.58
CA ALA A 468 -5.12 13.80 -18.58
C ALA A 468 -3.99 14.79 -18.95
N GLY A 469 -4.18 15.59 -20.01
CA GLY A 469 -3.19 16.60 -20.42
C GLY A 469 -3.03 17.73 -19.41
N GLU A 470 -4.08 18.05 -18.67
CA GLU A 470 -4.08 19.04 -17.59
C GLU A 470 -3.35 18.51 -16.35
N LEU A 471 -3.65 17.28 -15.93
CA LEU A 471 -3.00 16.57 -14.83
C LEU A 471 -1.49 16.40 -15.09
N LYS A 472 -1.11 15.98 -16.31
CA LYS A 472 0.29 15.91 -16.73
C LYS A 472 0.99 17.26 -16.64
N THR A 473 0.31 18.34 -17.04
CA THR A 473 0.85 19.71 -16.95
C THR A 473 0.98 20.17 -15.49
N ALA A 474 0.07 19.76 -14.61
CA ALA A 474 0.11 20.08 -13.19
C ALA A 474 1.21 19.32 -12.44
N TYR A 475 1.38 18.01 -12.68
CA TYR A 475 2.20 17.12 -11.84
C TYR A 475 3.48 16.59 -12.50
N GLY A 476 3.65 16.76 -13.81
CA GLY A 476 4.90 16.42 -14.53
C GLY A 476 5.10 14.92 -14.81
N THR A 477 4.11 14.08 -14.52
CA THR A 477 4.08 12.65 -14.88
C THR A 477 2.78 12.29 -15.60
N ASP A 478 2.80 11.16 -16.33
CA ASP A 478 1.59 10.51 -16.83
C ASP A 478 0.91 9.64 -15.76
N ASP A 479 1.62 9.23 -14.69
CA ASP A 479 1.11 8.33 -13.65
C ASP A 479 -0.16 8.87 -12.96
N VAL A 480 -1.04 7.97 -12.54
CA VAL A 480 -2.23 8.26 -11.73
C VAL A 480 -1.85 8.31 -10.25
N TYR A 481 -2.48 9.21 -9.47
CA TYR A 481 -2.27 9.32 -8.03
C TYR A 481 -3.62 9.31 -7.29
N GLY A 482 -4.10 8.09 -7.07
CA GLY A 482 -5.21 7.71 -6.21
C GLY A 482 -5.00 6.25 -5.79
N MET A 483 -5.76 5.76 -4.81
CA MET A 483 -5.54 4.40 -4.29
C MET A 483 -6.04 3.33 -5.26
N HIS A 484 -5.38 2.16 -5.28
CA HIS A 484 -6.07 0.94 -5.67
C HIS A 484 -7.04 0.53 -4.56
N TRP A 485 -8.17 -0.13 -4.89
CA TRP A 485 -9.22 -0.40 -3.91
C TRP A 485 -8.96 -1.59 -2.99
N LEU A 486 -8.17 -2.61 -3.39
CA LEU A 486 -7.95 -3.87 -2.68
C LEU A 486 -6.47 -4.31 -2.71
N GLU A 487 -5.99 -4.92 -1.63
CA GLU A 487 -4.62 -5.43 -1.46
C GLU A 487 -4.62 -6.65 -0.51
N ASP A 488 -3.98 -7.75 -0.90
CA ASP A 488 -3.79 -8.95 -0.06
C ASP A 488 -2.53 -8.77 0.79
N VAL A 489 -2.71 -8.39 2.06
CA VAL A 489 -1.62 -7.82 2.87
C VAL A 489 -0.57 -8.86 3.29
N ASP A 490 -1.02 -10.09 3.54
CA ASP A 490 -0.18 -11.21 3.96
C ASP A 490 0.26 -12.11 2.78
N ASN A 491 -0.11 -11.75 1.53
CA ASN A 491 0.08 -12.57 0.33
C ASN A 491 -0.57 -13.98 0.45
N THR A 492 -1.75 -14.02 1.07
CA THR A 492 -2.59 -15.20 1.34
C THR A 492 -2.96 -15.97 0.07
N TYR A 493 -3.23 -15.25 -1.02
CA TYR A 493 -3.47 -15.83 -2.34
C TYR A 493 -2.18 -16.29 -3.01
N GLY A 494 -1.05 -15.66 -2.68
CA GLY A 494 0.27 -16.01 -3.19
C GLY A 494 0.61 -15.41 -4.56
N TYR A 495 -0.04 -14.32 -4.99
CA TYR A 495 0.31 -13.66 -6.25
C TYR A 495 1.67 -12.98 -6.17
N GLY A 496 1.93 -12.18 -5.14
CA GLY A 496 3.16 -11.41 -5.00
C GLY A 496 3.29 -10.24 -5.99
N ASP A 497 2.21 -9.51 -6.23
CA ASP A 497 2.19 -8.22 -6.94
C ASP A 497 2.65 -7.11 -5.96
N THR A 498 3.88 -7.22 -5.47
CA THR A 498 4.37 -6.38 -4.36
C THR A 498 4.60 -4.93 -4.80
N PRO A 499 4.04 -3.92 -4.11
CA PRO A 499 4.20 -2.51 -4.47
C PRO A 499 5.65 -2.07 -4.64
N GLY A 500 5.97 -1.44 -5.78
CA GLY A 500 7.32 -1.08 -6.20
C GLY A 500 7.86 -1.91 -7.38
N GLY A 501 7.01 -2.58 -8.15
CA GLY A 501 7.36 -3.33 -9.37
C GLY A 501 7.34 -4.85 -9.24
N GLY A 502 6.71 -5.40 -8.20
CA GLY A 502 6.38 -6.82 -8.13
C GLY A 502 5.26 -7.18 -9.11
N CYS A 503 5.39 -8.32 -9.79
CA CYS A 503 4.41 -8.78 -10.79
C CYS A 503 4.45 -10.31 -10.82
N GLU A 504 3.39 -10.93 -10.29
CA GLU A 504 3.28 -12.37 -10.00
C GLU A 504 4.54 -12.97 -9.37
N ALA A 505 5.16 -12.33 -8.35
CA ALA A 505 6.38 -12.85 -7.73
C ALA A 505 6.17 -14.25 -7.07
N GLY A 506 4.97 -14.52 -6.56
CA GLY A 506 4.50 -15.82 -6.08
C GLY A 506 4.33 -15.93 -4.56
N PRO A 507 3.98 -17.12 -4.04
CA PRO A 507 3.66 -17.35 -2.62
C PRO A 507 4.86 -17.29 -1.67
N THR A 508 6.05 -17.00 -2.19
CA THR A 508 7.27 -16.73 -1.39
C THR A 508 7.65 -15.25 -1.37
N ALA A 509 6.86 -14.37 -2.01
CA ALA A 509 7.06 -12.93 -1.93
C ALA A 509 6.62 -12.42 -0.55
N SER A 510 7.39 -11.47 0.01
CA SER A 510 7.17 -10.91 1.34
C SER A 510 6.55 -9.53 1.29
N GLY A 511 5.52 -9.31 2.10
CA GLY A 511 4.70 -8.11 2.06
C GLY A 511 3.49 -8.24 1.13
N PRO A 512 2.74 -7.15 0.98
CA PRO A 512 1.40 -7.18 0.39
C PRO A 512 1.41 -7.38 -1.12
N SER A 513 0.26 -7.75 -1.68
CA SER A 513 0.06 -7.99 -3.11
C SER A 513 -1.17 -7.23 -3.63
N TYR A 514 -0.99 -6.37 -4.65
CA TYR A 514 -2.13 -5.73 -5.32
C TYR A 514 -2.99 -6.76 -6.06
N ILE A 515 -4.26 -6.90 -5.65
CA ILE A 515 -5.22 -7.87 -6.20
C ILE A 515 -6.58 -7.21 -6.48
N ASN A 516 -7.40 -7.83 -7.30
CA ASN A 516 -8.76 -7.36 -7.58
C ASN A 516 -9.70 -8.56 -7.85
N THR A 517 -11.00 -8.39 -7.63
CA THR A 517 -12.00 -9.48 -7.64
C THR A 517 -13.14 -9.20 -8.63
N PHE A 518 -14.02 -8.23 -8.33
CA PHE A 518 -15.20 -7.91 -9.13
C PHE A 518 -14.87 -7.44 -10.55
N GLN A 519 -15.41 -8.13 -11.57
CA GLN A 519 -15.25 -7.81 -13.00
C GLN A 519 -16.47 -8.17 -13.86
N ARG A 520 -17.43 -8.98 -13.38
CA ARG A 520 -18.42 -9.71 -14.19
C ARG A 520 -19.88 -9.31 -13.94
N GLY A 521 -20.11 -8.02 -13.77
CA GLY A 521 -21.43 -7.39 -13.86
C GLY A 521 -22.26 -7.49 -12.57
N ALA A 522 -23.51 -7.05 -12.67
CA ALA A 522 -24.30 -6.68 -11.49
C ALA A 522 -24.72 -7.86 -10.59
N GLN A 523 -24.71 -9.08 -11.10
CA GLN A 523 -24.98 -10.32 -10.35
C GLN A 523 -23.68 -11.07 -9.98
N GLU A 524 -22.49 -10.47 -10.09
CA GLU A 524 -21.29 -11.05 -9.45
C GLU A 524 -21.25 -10.61 -7.98
N SER A 525 -21.80 -11.43 -7.09
CA SER A 525 -21.59 -11.24 -5.65
C SER A 525 -20.14 -11.56 -5.26
N VAL A 526 -19.72 -11.15 -4.06
CA VAL A 526 -18.40 -11.47 -3.49
C VAL A 526 -18.07 -12.97 -3.55
N TRP A 527 -19.10 -13.82 -3.40
CA TRP A 527 -19.03 -15.29 -3.43
C TRP A 527 -18.73 -15.88 -4.81
N GLU A 528 -19.02 -15.14 -5.88
CA GLU A 528 -18.92 -15.64 -7.25
C GLU A 528 -17.63 -15.23 -7.96
N THR A 529 -16.82 -14.38 -7.34
CA THR A 529 -15.58 -13.83 -7.90
C THR A 529 -14.46 -14.87 -8.07
N VAL A 530 -13.63 -14.65 -9.08
CA VAL A 530 -12.30 -15.28 -9.23
C VAL A 530 -11.24 -14.20 -8.95
N PRO A 531 -10.56 -14.22 -7.79
CA PRO A 531 -9.49 -13.28 -7.47
C PRO A 531 -8.35 -13.36 -8.49
N GLN A 532 -7.69 -12.23 -8.75
CA GLN A 532 -6.70 -12.09 -9.81
C GLN A 532 -5.66 -11.00 -9.54
N PRO A 533 -4.42 -11.16 -10.06
CA PRO A 533 -3.34 -10.20 -9.87
C PRO A 533 -3.60 -8.93 -10.67
N THR A 534 -3.30 -7.76 -10.11
CA THR A 534 -3.38 -6.51 -10.89
C THR A 534 -2.41 -6.51 -12.07
N CYS A 535 -1.20 -7.03 -11.86
CA CYS A 535 -0.16 -7.22 -12.86
C CYS A 535 -0.22 -8.65 -13.42
N ASP A 536 -1.06 -8.86 -14.43
CA ASP A 536 -1.20 -10.17 -15.06
C ASP A 536 -0.05 -10.44 -16.05
N ALA A 537 0.88 -11.31 -15.63
CA ALA A 537 2.02 -11.76 -16.42
C ALA A 537 1.89 -13.22 -16.91
N PHE A 538 0.68 -13.80 -16.88
CA PHE A 538 0.38 -15.16 -17.32
C PHE A 538 1.20 -16.27 -16.60
N LYS A 539 1.56 -16.06 -15.33
CA LYS A 539 2.22 -17.08 -14.50
C LYS A 539 1.20 -17.98 -13.80
N TYR A 540 0.10 -17.39 -13.32
CA TYR A 540 -1.05 -18.06 -12.73
C TYR A 540 -2.29 -17.89 -13.62
N GLY A 541 -3.44 -18.43 -13.19
CA GLY A 541 -4.64 -18.44 -14.03
C GLY A 541 -4.56 -19.49 -15.13
N GLY A 542 -5.15 -19.20 -16.29
CA GLY A 542 -5.12 -20.03 -17.49
C GLY A 542 -4.04 -19.61 -18.49
N LYS A 543 -4.24 -19.96 -19.77
CA LYS A 543 -3.26 -19.69 -20.85
C LYS A 543 -2.92 -18.20 -21.00
N ASN A 544 -3.90 -17.32 -20.79
CA ASN A 544 -3.80 -15.87 -20.96
C ASN A 544 -3.91 -15.15 -19.61
N GLY A 545 -3.42 -15.78 -18.54
CA GLY A 545 -3.64 -15.31 -17.18
C GLY A 545 -5.10 -15.48 -16.77
N TYR A 546 -5.68 -14.43 -16.21
CA TYR A 546 -7.10 -14.37 -15.85
C TYR A 546 -7.92 -13.56 -16.88
N LEU A 547 -7.27 -12.90 -17.83
CA LEU A 547 -7.89 -11.91 -18.72
C LEU A 547 -9.10 -12.45 -19.51
N ASP A 548 -9.02 -13.67 -20.01
CA ASP A 548 -10.08 -14.32 -20.81
C ASP A 548 -11.22 -14.94 -19.98
N LEU A 549 -11.24 -14.72 -18.66
CA LEU A 549 -12.45 -14.83 -17.83
C LEU A 549 -13.32 -13.56 -17.92
N PHE A 550 -12.73 -12.40 -18.21
CA PHE A 550 -13.38 -11.09 -18.06
C PHE A 550 -13.58 -10.37 -19.39
N THR A 551 -12.54 -10.24 -20.21
CA THR A 551 -12.55 -9.48 -21.47
C THR A 551 -12.29 -10.41 -22.65
N GLY A 552 -13.14 -10.33 -23.67
CA GLY A 552 -13.04 -11.15 -24.88
C GLY A 552 -12.34 -10.42 -26.02
N ASP A 553 -11.08 -10.76 -26.27
CA ASP A 553 -10.28 -10.27 -27.39
C ASP A 553 -9.75 -11.43 -28.29
N SER A 554 -9.37 -11.06 -29.50
CA SER A 554 -8.61 -11.80 -30.50
C SER A 554 -7.19 -12.20 -30.06
N SER A 555 -6.58 -11.43 -29.16
CA SER A 555 -5.26 -11.70 -28.58
C SER A 555 -5.11 -11.06 -27.20
N TYR A 556 -4.21 -11.60 -26.37
CA TYR A 556 -3.99 -11.13 -25.00
C TYR A 556 -2.53 -10.74 -24.80
N ALA A 557 -2.30 -9.63 -24.10
CA ALA A 557 -0.98 -9.13 -23.72
C ALA A 557 -0.89 -8.98 -22.20
N LYS A 558 0.30 -9.27 -21.65
CA LYS A 558 0.61 -9.08 -20.23
C LYS A 558 0.42 -7.62 -19.86
N GLN A 559 -0.26 -7.34 -18.75
CA GLN A 559 -0.76 -6.00 -18.44
C GLN A 559 -0.95 -5.76 -16.95
N TRP A 560 -0.77 -4.52 -16.53
CA TRP A 560 -1.17 -4.02 -15.22
C TRP A 560 -2.52 -3.28 -15.33
N LYS A 561 -3.34 -3.37 -14.28
CA LYS A 561 -4.65 -2.70 -14.20
C LYS A 561 -5.01 -2.39 -12.75
N TYR A 562 -5.44 -1.17 -12.48
CA TYR A 562 -5.87 -0.70 -11.17
C TYR A 562 -7.27 -0.08 -11.24
N THR A 563 -7.97 -0.13 -10.12
CA THR A 563 -9.33 0.39 -9.94
C THR A 563 -9.40 1.12 -8.60
N ASP A 564 -9.87 2.36 -8.62
CA ASP A 564 -10.04 3.23 -7.47
C ASP A 564 -11.45 3.06 -6.87
N ALA A 565 -11.59 3.32 -5.55
CA ALA A 565 -12.87 3.48 -4.88
C ALA A 565 -13.08 4.97 -4.50
N PRO A 566 -13.88 5.74 -5.27
CA PRO A 566 -13.89 7.20 -5.17
C PRO A 566 -14.41 7.76 -3.85
N ASP A 567 -15.16 6.97 -3.09
CA ASP A 567 -15.60 7.37 -1.75
C ASP A 567 -14.44 7.33 -0.73
N ALA A 568 -13.45 6.45 -0.94
CA ALA A 568 -12.27 6.29 -0.08
C ALA A 568 -11.21 7.35 -0.33
N ASP A 569 -10.87 7.64 -1.59
CA ASP A 569 -10.03 8.78 -1.95
C ASP A 569 -10.70 10.11 -1.49
N ALA A 570 -12.04 10.22 -1.58
CA ALA A 570 -12.77 11.35 -1.00
C ALA A 570 -12.73 11.38 0.55
N ARG A 571 -12.84 10.22 1.23
CA ARG A 571 -12.72 10.10 2.70
C ARG A 571 -11.30 10.47 3.17
N ALA A 572 -10.26 10.15 2.40
CA ALA A 572 -8.88 10.57 2.64
C ALA A 572 -8.68 12.09 2.50
N VAL A 573 -9.31 12.73 1.51
CA VAL A 573 -9.34 14.20 1.39
C VAL A 573 -10.11 14.87 2.54
N GLN A 574 -11.24 14.29 2.95
CA GLN A 574 -12.02 14.71 4.12
C GLN A 574 -11.18 14.64 5.42
N ALA A 575 -10.44 13.54 5.63
CA ALA A 575 -9.49 13.41 6.73
C ALA A 575 -8.39 14.49 6.71
N ALA A 576 -7.83 14.79 5.53
CA ALA A 576 -6.81 15.81 5.35
C ALA A 576 -7.33 17.24 5.57
N TYR A 577 -8.60 17.52 5.24
CA TYR A 577 -9.26 18.79 5.56
C TYR A 577 -9.33 19.01 7.08
N TRP A 578 -9.84 18.02 7.82
CA TRP A 578 -9.93 18.10 9.27
C TRP A 578 -8.55 18.16 9.94
N ALA A 579 -7.57 17.37 9.47
CA ALA A 579 -6.20 17.45 9.94
C ALA A 579 -5.61 18.86 9.82
N ASP A 580 -5.82 19.54 8.69
CA ASP A 580 -5.34 20.90 8.46
C ASP A 580 -6.04 21.95 9.32
N VAL A 581 -7.38 21.85 9.47
CA VAL A 581 -8.17 22.73 10.35
C VAL A 581 -7.70 22.61 11.79
N TRP A 582 -7.72 21.40 12.36
CA TRP A 582 -7.33 21.16 13.75
C TRP A 582 -5.84 21.47 14.00
N ALA A 583 -4.94 21.18 13.04
CA ALA A 583 -3.54 21.57 13.16
C ALA A 583 -3.38 23.09 13.15
N LYS A 584 -4.13 23.84 12.34
CA LYS A 584 -4.10 25.31 12.32
C LYS A 584 -4.64 25.91 13.62
N GLU A 585 -5.69 25.34 14.21
CA GLU A 585 -6.21 25.75 15.53
C GLU A 585 -5.18 25.56 16.65
N GLN A 586 -4.36 24.49 16.58
CA GLN A 586 -3.22 24.27 17.47
C GLN A 586 -1.98 25.12 17.15
N GLY A 587 -1.98 25.92 16.09
CA GLY A 587 -0.81 26.67 15.61
C GLY A 587 0.26 25.80 14.90
N LYS A 588 -0.10 24.58 14.50
CA LYS A 588 0.75 23.52 13.92
C LYS A 588 0.45 23.20 12.44
N GLY A 589 -0.29 24.04 11.71
CA GLY A 589 -0.65 23.78 10.30
C GLY A 589 0.55 23.49 9.38
N SER A 590 1.74 24.00 9.72
CA SER A 590 3.03 23.64 9.08
C SER A 590 3.33 22.15 9.07
N ASP A 591 2.90 21.44 10.11
CA ASP A 591 3.33 20.08 10.41
C ASP A 591 2.60 19.08 9.50
N VAL A 592 1.41 19.46 8.99
CA VAL A 592 0.59 18.66 8.06
C VAL A 592 0.58 19.21 6.62
N SER A 593 0.94 20.47 6.40
CA SER A 593 0.73 21.18 5.11
C SER A 593 1.29 20.45 3.87
N ALA A 594 2.41 19.73 4.01
CA ALA A 594 2.98 18.95 2.91
C ALA A 594 2.12 17.73 2.53
N THR A 595 1.41 17.14 3.49
CA THR A 595 0.48 16.03 3.33
C THR A 595 -0.88 16.51 2.83
N VAL A 596 -1.33 17.68 3.30
CA VAL A 596 -2.52 18.38 2.78
C VAL A 596 -2.35 18.68 1.28
N GLY A 597 -1.16 19.13 0.85
CA GLY A 597 -0.83 19.30 -0.57
C GLY A 597 -0.84 18.00 -1.40
N LYS A 598 -0.71 16.82 -0.77
CA LYS A 598 -0.88 15.52 -1.43
C LYS A 598 -2.36 15.14 -1.55
N ALA A 599 -3.18 15.42 -0.54
CA ALA A 599 -4.63 15.29 -0.64
C ALA A 599 -5.21 16.20 -1.74
N ALA A 600 -4.67 17.41 -1.93
CA ALA A 600 -5.01 18.28 -3.05
C ALA A 600 -4.66 17.66 -4.43
N LYS A 601 -3.59 16.85 -4.51
CA LYS A 601 -3.23 16.07 -5.71
C LYS A 601 -4.18 14.88 -5.91
N MET A 602 -4.45 14.11 -4.87
CA MET A 602 -5.41 13.00 -4.88
C MET A 602 -6.77 13.46 -5.41
N GLY A 603 -7.31 14.55 -4.85
CA GLY A 603 -8.53 15.20 -5.32
C GLY A 603 -8.48 15.71 -6.77
N ASP A 604 -7.30 15.95 -7.35
CA ASP A 604 -7.15 16.34 -8.75
C ASP A 604 -7.40 15.16 -9.70
N TYR A 605 -6.85 13.98 -9.37
CA TYR A 605 -7.00 12.74 -10.13
C TYR A 605 -8.37 12.08 -9.90
N LEU A 606 -8.91 12.15 -8.68
CA LEU A 606 -10.24 11.70 -8.30
C LEU A 606 -11.36 12.28 -9.20
N ARG A 607 -11.10 13.37 -9.94
CA ARG A 607 -11.98 13.86 -11.00
C ARG A 607 -12.29 12.83 -12.09
N TYR A 608 -11.50 11.76 -12.29
CA TYR A 608 -11.89 10.66 -13.19
C TYR A 608 -13.20 9.97 -12.77
N ALA A 609 -13.54 9.96 -11.48
CA ALA A 609 -14.82 9.48 -10.97
C ALA A 609 -16.03 10.36 -11.37
N MET A 610 -15.79 11.54 -11.97
CA MET A 610 -16.84 12.44 -12.44
C MET A 610 -17.22 12.21 -13.90
N TYR A 611 -16.69 11.18 -14.57
CA TYR A 611 -16.88 10.92 -15.99
C TYR A 611 -17.53 9.57 -16.26
N ASP A 612 -18.37 9.55 -17.30
CA ASP A 612 -18.90 8.32 -17.87
C ASP A 612 -17.80 7.29 -18.22
N LYS A 613 -18.07 6.00 -18.03
CA LYS A 613 -17.12 4.89 -18.22
C LYS A 613 -16.35 4.97 -19.54
N TYR A 614 -17.03 5.34 -20.64
CA TYR A 614 -16.41 5.45 -21.96
C TYR A 614 -16.45 6.88 -22.50
N PHE A 615 -16.43 7.86 -21.58
CA PHE A 615 -16.53 9.29 -21.85
C PHE A 615 -17.70 9.62 -22.81
N LYS A 616 -18.81 8.88 -22.72
CA LYS A 616 -20.03 9.22 -23.45
C LYS A 616 -20.59 10.53 -22.94
N LYS A 617 -21.29 11.24 -23.81
CA LYS A 617 -22.03 12.44 -23.44
C LYS A 617 -23.08 12.09 -22.37
N ILE A 618 -23.12 12.88 -21.30
CA ILE A 618 -24.14 12.71 -20.26
C ILE A 618 -25.51 13.16 -20.78
N GLY A 619 -26.52 12.35 -20.48
CA GLY A 619 -27.92 12.74 -20.60
C GLY A 619 -28.65 12.08 -21.77
N ASN A 620 -29.60 11.20 -21.45
CA ASN A 620 -30.38 10.39 -22.38
C ASN A 620 -29.53 9.48 -23.28
N CYS A 621 -28.39 8.99 -22.77
CA CYS A 621 -27.46 8.15 -23.49
C CYS A 621 -28.06 6.75 -23.72
N VAL A 622 -28.48 6.46 -24.95
CA VAL A 622 -29.11 5.19 -25.36
C VAL A 622 -28.53 4.66 -26.67
N GLY A 623 -28.27 3.36 -26.68
CA GLY A 623 -27.60 2.58 -27.71
C GLY A 623 -26.09 2.88 -27.75
N PRO A 624 -25.20 1.88 -27.66
CA PRO A 624 -23.76 2.14 -27.57
C PRO A 624 -23.22 2.85 -28.82
N SER A 625 -23.68 2.51 -30.02
CA SER A 625 -23.28 3.18 -31.26
C SER A 625 -23.99 4.52 -31.53
N THR A 626 -25.13 4.78 -30.88
CA THR A 626 -25.98 5.97 -31.11
C THR A 626 -25.82 7.06 -30.07
N CYS A 627 -25.49 6.71 -28.83
CA CYS A 627 -25.15 7.70 -27.81
C CYS A 627 -23.85 8.42 -28.20
N PRO A 628 -23.85 9.77 -28.28
CA PRO A 628 -22.68 10.54 -28.68
C PRO A 628 -21.47 10.30 -27.79
N ALA A 629 -20.30 10.15 -28.43
CA ALA A 629 -19.02 10.34 -27.76
C ALA A 629 -18.93 11.77 -27.21
N GLY A 630 -18.44 11.93 -25.97
CA GLY A 630 -18.17 13.24 -25.39
C GLY A 630 -17.01 13.95 -26.08
N THR A 631 -17.06 15.28 -26.04
CA THR A 631 -16.07 16.18 -26.67
C THR A 631 -15.28 17.00 -25.64
N GLY A 632 -15.51 16.72 -24.35
CA GLY A 632 -14.81 17.29 -23.22
C GLY A 632 -15.61 17.04 -21.95
N LYS A 633 -15.83 18.09 -21.14
CA LYS A 633 -16.59 17.98 -19.88
C LYS A 633 -18.09 17.74 -20.05
N ASP A 634 -18.58 17.62 -21.29
CA ASP A 634 -19.94 17.15 -21.56
C ASP A 634 -20.10 15.62 -21.40
N ALA A 635 -19.00 14.90 -21.14
CA ALA A 635 -18.96 13.55 -20.61
C ALA A 635 -18.90 13.48 -19.07
N SER A 636 -18.96 14.62 -18.37
CA SER A 636 -18.88 14.67 -16.91
C SER A 636 -20.26 14.81 -16.26
N ASP A 637 -20.61 13.89 -15.37
CA ASP A 637 -21.79 13.99 -14.53
C ASP A 637 -21.55 14.81 -13.25
N TYR A 638 -20.29 15.10 -12.93
CA TYR A 638 -19.83 15.83 -11.74
C TYR A 638 -20.19 15.17 -10.40
N LEU A 639 -20.39 13.85 -10.36
CA LEU A 639 -20.60 13.09 -9.12
C LEU A 639 -19.38 12.23 -8.80
N LEU A 640 -19.43 11.46 -7.71
CA LEU A 640 -18.47 10.38 -7.45
C LEU A 640 -19.11 9.06 -7.90
N SER A 641 -18.72 8.58 -9.08
CA SER A 641 -19.12 7.26 -9.59
C SER A 641 -18.54 6.12 -8.75
N TRP A 642 -18.97 4.88 -9.02
CA TRP A 642 -18.54 3.71 -8.23
C TRP A 642 -17.04 3.41 -8.33
N TYR A 643 -16.42 3.74 -9.45
CA TYR A 643 -14.98 3.59 -9.69
C TYR A 643 -14.49 4.56 -10.77
N TYR A 644 -13.18 4.75 -10.82
CA TYR A 644 -12.45 4.92 -12.07
C TYR A 644 -11.33 3.88 -12.14
N ALA A 645 -10.84 3.56 -13.33
CA ALA A 645 -9.84 2.52 -13.51
C ALA A 645 -8.85 2.88 -14.64
N TRP A 646 -7.64 2.37 -14.55
CA TRP A 646 -6.58 2.58 -15.54
C TRP A 646 -5.68 1.36 -15.66
N GLY A 647 -5.11 1.14 -16.84
CA GLY A 647 -4.29 -0.03 -17.13
C GLY A 647 -3.40 0.15 -18.36
N GLY A 648 -2.45 -0.76 -18.56
CA GLY A 648 -1.52 -0.69 -19.68
C GLY A 648 -0.78 -2.00 -19.92
N ALA A 649 -0.33 -2.21 -21.15
CA ALA A 649 0.49 -3.36 -21.49
C ALA A 649 1.87 -3.27 -20.80
N ASN A 650 2.34 -4.37 -20.21
CA ASN A 650 3.72 -4.49 -19.73
C ASN A 650 4.70 -4.56 -20.91
N ASP A 651 4.24 -5.11 -22.04
CA ASP A 651 5.02 -5.23 -23.27
C ASP A 651 4.98 -3.93 -24.08
N THR A 652 6.14 -3.26 -24.17
CA THR A 652 6.32 -2.05 -24.98
C THR A 652 6.05 -2.22 -26.48
N SER A 653 6.03 -3.46 -27.00
CA SER A 653 5.67 -3.75 -28.39
C SER A 653 4.16 -3.83 -28.62
N ALA A 654 3.35 -4.03 -27.57
CA ALA A 654 1.89 -3.89 -27.65
C ALA A 654 1.45 -2.42 -27.59
N GLY A 655 2.17 -1.58 -26.82
CA GLY A 655 2.17 -0.13 -27.02
C GLY A 655 0.87 0.61 -26.70
N TRP A 656 0.09 0.15 -25.72
CA TRP A 656 -1.18 0.78 -25.31
C TRP A 656 -1.32 0.95 -23.79
N ALA A 657 -2.11 1.96 -23.39
CA ALA A 657 -2.65 2.16 -22.06
C ALA A 657 -4.05 2.79 -22.14
N TRP A 658 -4.90 2.57 -21.13
CA TRP A 658 -6.31 2.96 -21.10
C TRP A 658 -6.73 3.57 -19.75
N ARG A 659 -7.83 4.33 -19.76
CA ARG A 659 -8.54 4.89 -18.60
C ARG A 659 -10.04 4.90 -18.83
N ILE A 660 -10.80 4.64 -17.78
CA ILE A 660 -12.27 4.73 -17.73
C ILE A 660 -12.69 5.42 -16.42
N GLY A 661 -13.75 6.22 -16.47
CA GLY A 661 -14.53 6.56 -15.27
C GLY A 661 -15.52 5.43 -14.95
N SER A 662 -16.70 5.78 -14.42
CA SER A 662 -17.83 4.84 -14.37
C SER A 662 -19.14 5.57 -14.62
N SER A 663 -20.01 4.96 -15.41
CA SER A 663 -21.32 5.53 -15.75
C SER A 663 -22.36 5.38 -14.61
N HIS A 664 -22.00 4.70 -13.51
CA HIS A 664 -22.90 4.35 -12.41
C HIS A 664 -22.52 5.11 -11.15
N VAL A 665 -23.50 5.78 -10.53
CA VAL A 665 -23.30 6.67 -9.38
C VAL A 665 -24.22 6.26 -8.24
N HIS A 666 -23.65 6.09 -7.04
CA HIS A 666 -24.38 5.74 -5.82
C HIS A 666 -24.45 6.91 -4.84
N GLY A 667 -25.61 7.14 -4.21
CA GLY A 667 -25.82 8.17 -3.19
C GLY A 667 -24.88 7.98 -1.98
N GLY A 668 -24.51 6.74 -1.67
CA GLY A 668 -23.54 6.40 -0.62
C GLY A 668 -22.11 6.90 -0.87
N TYR A 669 -21.72 7.11 -2.14
CA TYR A 669 -20.33 7.46 -2.52
C TYR A 669 -20.03 8.96 -2.42
N GLN A 670 -21.05 9.81 -2.41
CA GLN A 670 -20.88 11.26 -2.52
C GLN A 670 -20.22 11.85 -1.25
N ASN A 671 -19.51 12.97 -1.40
CA ASN A 671 -18.79 13.64 -0.30
C ASN A 671 -18.74 15.18 -0.46
N PRO A 672 -19.77 15.91 0.03
CA PRO A 672 -19.81 17.36 -0.05
C PRO A 672 -18.71 18.08 0.74
N LEU A 673 -18.16 17.48 1.81
CA LEU A 673 -17.06 18.13 2.53
C LEU A 673 -15.78 18.08 1.70
N ALA A 674 -15.42 16.93 1.12
CA ALA A 674 -14.29 16.83 0.20
C ALA A 674 -14.46 17.77 -1.01
N ALA A 675 -15.66 17.81 -1.61
CA ALA A 675 -15.95 18.72 -2.72
C ALA A 675 -15.89 20.22 -2.33
N TYR A 676 -16.29 20.58 -1.10
CA TYR A 676 -16.08 21.91 -0.54
C TYR A 676 -14.60 22.22 -0.32
N ALA A 677 -13.83 21.29 0.24
CA ALA A 677 -12.42 21.46 0.48
C ALA A 677 -11.65 21.71 -0.83
N LEU A 678 -11.80 20.81 -1.81
CA LEU A 678 -11.09 20.87 -3.10
C LEU A 678 -11.53 22.07 -3.98
N SER A 679 -12.75 22.59 -3.82
CA SER A 679 -13.21 23.77 -4.56
C SER A 679 -12.85 25.10 -3.91
N SER A 680 -12.98 25.18 -2.58
CA SER A 680 -13.16 26.44 -1.86
C SER A 680 -12.08 26.68 -0.82
N TYR A 681 -11.63 25.65 -0.12
CA TYR A 681 -10.63 25.75 0.96
C TYR A 681 -9.21 25.85 0.37
N ALA A 682 -8.46 26.87 0.77
CA ALA A 682 -7.29 27.34 0.01
C ALA A 682 -6.18 26.28 -0.15
N ASP A 683 -5.84 25.58 0.93
CA ASP A 683 -4.71 24.66 0.99
C ASP A 683 -4.99 23.28 0.36
N LEU A 684 -6.26 22.99 0.08
CA LEU A 684 -6.70 21.76 -0.60
C LEU A 684 -7.08 21.95 -2.08
N LYS A 685 -6.93 23.16 -2.65
CA LYS A 685 -7.27 23.37 -4.06
C LYS A 685 -6.34 22.56 -4.98
N PRO A 686 -6.88 21.73 -5.89
CA PRO A 686 -6.09 21.04 -6.90
C PRO A 686 -5.22 21.98 -7.73
N LYS A 687 -4.08 21.46 -8.22
CA LYS A 687 -3.07 22.27 -8.92
C LYS A 687 -3.42 22.47 -10.39
N SER A 688 -4.28 21.62 -10.96
CA SER A 688 -4.81 21.76 -12.30
C SER A 688 -5.57 23.08 -12.51
N ALA A 689 -5.58 23.56 -13.75
CA ALA A 689 -6.15 24.87 -14.09
C ALA A 689 -7.68 24.95 -13.86
N THR A 690 -8.36 23.81 -13.86
CA THR A 690 -9.82 23.72 -13.74
C THR A 690 -10.32 22.84 -12.59
N GLY A 691 -9.46 22.10 -11.88
CA GLY A 691 -9.88 21.12 -10.87
C GLY A 691 -10.76 21.71 -9.77
N ALA A 692 -10.38 22.84 -9.17
CA ALA A 692 -11.20 23.52 -8.16
C ALA A 692 -12.57 24.01 -8.70
N ALA A 693 -12.69 24.29 -10.00
CA ALA A 693 -13.95 24.67 -10.63
C ALA A 693 -14.84 23.44 -10.92
N ASP A 694 -14.24 22.31 -11.29
CA ASP A 694 -14.97 21.03 -11.42
C ASP A 694 -15.52 20.59 -10.06
N TRP A 695 -14.72 20.69 -8.99
CA TRP A 695 -15.18 20.40 -7.63
C TRP A 695 -16.26 21.36 -7.12
N SER A 696 -16.25 22.63 -7.56
CA SER A 696 -17.33 23.59 -7.24
C SER A 696 -18.65 23.19 -7.93
N THR A 697 -18.53 22.69 -9.16
CA THR A 697 -19.66 22.12 -9.91
C THR A 697 -20.14 20.83 -9.25
N SER A 698 -19.22 19.95 -8.82
CA SER A 698 -19.52 18.69 -8.15
C SER A 698 -20.20 18.90 -6.80
N LEU A 699 -19.73 19.80 -5.95
CA LEU A 699 -20.39 20.16 -4.69
C LEU A 699 -21.87 20.53 -4.90
N SER A 700 -22.14 21.35 -5.92
CA SER A 700 -23.49 21.78 -6.28
C SER A 700 -24.32 20.57 -6.75
N ARG A 701 -23.76 19.78 -7.67
CA ARG A 701 -24.39 18.60 -8.28
C ARG A 701 -24.71 17.50 -7.27
N GLN A 702 -23.81 17.21 -6.32
CA GLN A 702 -24.03 16.26 -5.23
C GLN A 702 -25.19 16.68 -4.33
N LEU A 703 -25.26 17.97 -3.95
CA LEU A 703 -26.37 18.50 -3.14
C LEU A 703 -27.72 18.45 -3.88
N GLU A 704 -27.72 18.60 -5.22
CA GLU A 704 -28.91 18.36 -6.04
C GLU A 704 -29.28 16.86 -6.09
N PHE A 705 -28.29 15.97 -6.25
CA PHE A 705 -28.48 14.52 -6.33
C PHE A 705 -29.09 13.94 -5.05
N TYR A 706 -28.62 14.36 -3.87
CA TYR A 706 -29.26 13.99 -2.59
C TYR A 706 -30.72 14.44 -2.51
N ARG A 707 -31.04 15.66 -2.94
CA ARG A 707 -32.42 16.19 -2.91
C ARG A 707 -33.32 15.47 -3.91
N TRP A 708 -32.78 15.03 -5.03
CA TRP A 708 -33.48 14.21 -6.01
C TRP A 708 -33.72 12.77 -5.51
N LEU A 709 -32.74 12.16 -4.83
CA LEU A 709 -32.85 10.79 -4.30
C LEU A 709 -33.62 10.70 -2.97
N GLN A 710 -33.94 11.81 -2.32
CA GLN A 710 -34.59 11.79 -1.02
C GLN A 710 -36.05 11.33 -1.13
N SER A 711 -36.33 10.14 -0.61
CA SER A 711 -37.66 9.51 -0.53
C SER A 711 -38.71 10.39 0.14
N ASN A 712 -39.98 10.03 -0.07
CA ASN A 712 -41.13 10.60 0.62
C ASN A 712 -40.94 10.61 2.14
N GLU A 713 -40.38 9.53 2.73
CA GLU A 713 -40.17 9.43 4.17
C GLU A 713 -38.93 10.21 4.64
N GLY A 714 -37.78 10.11 3.94
CA GLY A 714 -36.59 10.94 4.23
C GLY A 714 -35.22 10.30 3.96
N ALA A 715 -35.15 8.97 3.79
CA ALA A 715 -33.93 8.26 3.36
C ALA A 715 -33.53 8.59 1.92
N ILE A 716 -32.28 8.32 1.55
CA ILE A 716 -31.70 8.57 0.23
C ILE A 716 -31.70 7.28 -0.61
N ALA A 717 -32.37 7.27 -1.76
CA ALA A 717 -32.40 6.13 -2.67
C ALA A 717 -31.06 5.89 -3.40
N GLY A 718 -30.94 4.77 -4.10
CA GLY A 718 -29.67 4.24 -4.64
C GLY A 718 -28.86 5.23 -5.47
N GLY A 719 -29.36 5.63 -6.65
CA GLY A 719 -28.62 6.58 -7.48
C GLY A 719 -29.10 6.67 -8.92
N ALA A 720 -28.15 6.74 -9.84
CA ALA A 720 -28.42 6.84 -11.27
C ALA A 720 -27.31 6.22 -12.12
N THR A 721 -27.63 5.97 -13.40
CA THR A 721 -26.65 5.57 -14.42
C THR A 721 -26.83 6.31 -15.74
N ASN A 722 -25.71 6.67 -16.38
CA ASN A 722 -25.68 7.10 -17.79
C ASN A 722 -25.64 5.90 -18.76
N SER A 723 -25.34 4.69 -18.27
CA SER A 723 -25.26 3.45 -19.04
C SER A 723 -26.24 2.42 -18.49
N TRP A 724 -27.48 2.39 -19.01
CA TRP A 724 -28.47 1.40 -18.57
C TRP A 724 -27.95 -0.02 -18.81
N GLN A 725 -27.99 -0.86 -17.76
CA GLN A 725 -27.37 -2.19 -17.72
C GLN A 725 -25.88 -2.22 -18.12
N GLY A 726 -25.15 -1.11 -17.93
CA GLY A 726 -23.72 -0.98 -18.24
C GLY A 726 -23.34 -1.15 -19.71
N ARG A 727 -24.33 -1.14 -20.61
CA ARG A 727 -24.19 -1.31 -22.08
C ARG A 727 -25.00 -0.30 -22.89
N TYR A 728 -25.32 0.84 -22.28
CA TYR A 728 -26.16 1.91 -22.85
C TYR A 728 -27.51 1.37 -23.39
N ALA A 729 -28.14 0.43 -22.68
CA ALA A 729 -29.41 -0.15 -23.09
C ALA A 729 -30.56 0.88 -23.08
N THR A 730 -31.73 0.50 -23.60
CA THR A 730 -32.94 1.32 -23.47
C THR A 730 -33.56 1.09 -22.09
N PRO A 731 -33.73 2.11 -21.24
CA PRO A 731 -34.40 1.96 -19.95
C PRO A 731 -35.93 1.81 -20.11
N PRO A 732 -36.64 1.40 -19.05
CA PRO A 732 -38.10 1.41 -19.03
C PRO A 732 -38.71 2.75 -19.42
N ALA A 733 -39.85 2.70 -20.11
CA ALA A 733 -40.57 3.91 -20.51
C ALA A 733 -41.12 4.65 -19.27
N GLY A 734 -40.65 5.88 -19.05
CA GLY A 734 -41.04 6.70 -17.90
C GLY A 734 -40.10 6.60 -16.69
N THR A 735 -38.93 5.94 -16.81
CA THR A 735 -37.87 6.02 -15.79
C THR A 735 -37.48 7.47 -15.52
N SER A 736 -37.46 7.85 -14.24
CA SER A 736 -37.06 9.18 -13.76
C SER A 736 -35.61 9.50 -14.12
N THR A 737 -35.28 10.78 -14.34
CA THR A 737 -33.92 11.19 -14.70
C THR A 737 -33.34 12.33 -13.87
N PHE A 738 -32.03 12.31 -13.71
CA PHE A 738 -31.21 13.36 -13.11
C PHE A 738 -30.19 13.85 -14.13
N TYR A 739 -30.35 15.07 -14.64
CA TYR A 739 -29.59 15.59 -15.78
C TYR A 739 -29.60 14.66 -17.04
N GLY A 740 -30.61 13.78 -17.13
CA GLY A 740 -30.75 12.78 -18.19
C GLY A 740 -30.04 11.44 -17.91
N MET A 741 -29.34 11.27 -16.79
CA MET A 741 -29.00 9.93 -16.26
C MET A 741 -30.26 9.29 -15.69
N TYR A 742 -30.39 7.97 -15.78
CA TYR A 742 -31.60 7.24 -15.39
C TYR A 742 -31.55 6.79 -13.93
N TYR A 743 -32.67 6.92 -13.21
CA TYR A 743 -32.80 6.44 -11.84
C TYR A 743 -32.57 4.93 -11.73
N ASP A 744 -31.75 4.57 -10.75
CA ASP A 744 -31.41 3.21 -10.40
C ASP A 744 -31.57 3.03 -8.88
N PRO A 745 -32.43 2.14 -8.39
CA PRO A 745 -32.59 1.88 -6.96
C PRO A 745 -31.42 1.08 -6.35
N GLN A 746 -30.60 0.43 -7.17
CA GLN A 746 -29.54 -0.49 -6.79
C GLN A 746 -28.27 -0.38 -7.67
N PRO A 747 -27.64 0.81 -7.80
CA PRO A 747 -26.48 1.01 -8.67
C PRO A 747 -25.37 -0.03 -8.50
N VAL A 748 -24.85 -0.50 -9.63
CA VAL A 748 -23.76 -1.49 -9.78
C VAL A 748 -24.11 -2.91 -9.31
N TYR A 749 -24.43 -3.14 -8.05
CA TYR A 749 -24.62 -4.49 -7.50
C TYR A 749 -26.07 -4.83 -7.17
N HIS A 750 -26.47 -6.04 -7.57
CA HIS A 750 -27.82 -6.60 -7.44
C HIS A 750 -27.88 -7.84 -6.51
N ASP A 751 -26.75 -8.49 -6.21
CA ASP A 751 -26.64 -9.56 -5.21
C ASP A 751 -25.56 -9.23 -4.15
N PRO A 752 -25.94 -8.58 -3.03
CA PRO A 752 -27.24 -7.97 -2.75
C PRO A 752 -27.44 -6.63 -3.49
N PRO A 753 -28.68 -6.12 -3.58
CA PRO A 753 -28.97 -4.76 -4.07
C PRO A 753 -28.20 -3.70 -3.26
N SER A 754 -27.31 -2.93 -3.91
CA SER A 754 -26.31 -2.09 -3.24
C SER A 754 -26.88 -1.12 -2.19
N ASN A 755 -28.01 -0.45 -2.46
CA ASN A 755 -28.63 0.48 -1.51
C ASN A 755 -29.60 -0.19 -0.51
N GLN A 756 -29.61 -1.52 -0.38
CA GLN A 756 -30.34 -2.16 0.72
C GLN A 756 -29.65 -1.93 2.07
N TRP A 757 -28.35 -1.62 2.09
CA TRP A 757 -27.60 -1.48 3.34
C TRP A 757 -27.73 -0.07 3.94
N PHE A 758 -28.18 0.03 5.21
CA PHE A 758 -28.31 1.30 5.91
C PHE A 758 -26.96 2.02 6.16
N GLY A 759 -25.81 1.32 6.11
CA GLY A 759 -24.50 1.95 6.28
C GLY A 759 -24.22 3.09 5.30
N PHE A 760 -24.64 2.94 4.03
CA PHE A 760 -24.54 4.02 3.04
C PHE A 760 -25.39 5.26 3.39
N GLN A 761 -26.46 5.11 4.18
CA GLN A 761 -27.20 6.27 4.70
C GLN A 761 -26.36 7.02 5.75
N ALA A 762 -25.75 6.29 6.68
CA ALA A 762 -24.95 6.85 7.77
C ALA A 762 -23.68 7.55 7.26
N TRP A 763 -22.80 6.83 6.55
CA TRP A 763 -21.56 7.38 6.01
C TRP A 763 -21.77 8.60 5.11
N SER A 764 -22.80 8.55 4.26
CA SER A 764 -23.05 9.61 3.28
C SER A 764 -23.69 10.85 3.91
N MET A 765 -24.68 10.67 4.81
CA MET A 765 -25.28 11.79 5.53
C MET A 765 -24.35 12.42 6.55
N GLU A 766 -23.35 11.69 7.06
CA GLU A 766 -22.28 12.27 7.87
C GLU A 766 -21.51 13.34 7.08
N ARG A 767 -21.09 13.03 5.84
CA ARG A 767 -20.38 13.97 4.95
C ARG A 767 -21.22 15.21 4.64
N VAL A 768 -22.55 15.06 4.55
CA VAL A 768 -23.50 16.19 4.43
C VAL A 768 -23.61 16.97 5.74
N ALA A 769 -23.63 16.29 6.89
CA ALA A 769 -23.71 16.89 8.21
C ALA A 769 -22.46 17.69 8.59
N GLU A 770 -21.27 17.21 8.23
CA GLU A 770 -20.00 17.94 8.37
C GLU A 770 -19.97 19.19 7.49
N TYR A 771 -20.33 19.05 6.20
CA TYR A 771 -20.42 20.21 5.30
C TYR A 771 -21.43 21.26 5.80
N TYR A 772 -22.57 20.83 6.35
CA TYR A 772 -23.53 21.71 7.03
C TYR A 772 -22.96 22.32 8.32
N GLN A 773 -22.25 21.55 9.14
CA GLN A 773 -21.63 22.02 10.38
C GLN A 773 -20.58 23.09 10.12
N GLN A 774 -19.77 22.95 9.07
CA GLN A 774 -18.81 23.97 8.66
C GLN A 774 -19.53 25.18 8.06
N THR A 775 -20.24 25.00 6.94
CA THR A 775 -20.71 26.12 6.10
C THR A 775 -22.06 26.71 6.47
N GLY A 776 -22.91 25.97 7.20
CA GLY A 776 -24.31 26.33 7.43
C GLY A 776 -25.22 26.23 6.19
N ASN A 777 -24.76 25.56 5.11
CA ASN A 777 -25.47 25.51 3.82
C ASN A 777 -26.94 25.03 3.96
N ALA A 778 -27.86 25.83 3.40
CA ALA A 778 -29.31 25.60 3.51
C ALA A 778 -29.81 24.37 2.73
N SER A 779 -29.20 24.02 1.59
CA SER A 779 -29.55 22.81 0.83
C SER A 779 -29.13 21.55 1.58
N ALA A 780 -27.93 21.54 2.17
CA ALA A 780 -27.46 20.46 3.04
C ALA A 780 -28.36 20.32 4.28
N LYS A 781 -28.70 21.45 4.94
CA LYS A 781 -29.66 21.45 6.05
C LYS A 781 -31.02 20.87 5.65
N ALA A 782 -31.56 21.20 4.47
CA ALA A 782 -32.86 20.73 4.02
C ALA A 782 -32.89 19.19 3.83
N VAL A 783 -31.81 18.59 3.33
CA VAL A 783 -31.66 17.13 3.25
C VAL A 783 -31.61 16.53 4.65
N LEU A 784 -30.75 17.06 5.53
CA LEU A 784 -30.54 16.57 6.89
C LEU A 784 -31.78 16.69 7.77
N ASP A 785 -32.52 17.79 7.71
CA ASP A 785 -33.74 18.00 8.51
C ASP A 785 -34.76 16.88 8.28
N LYS A 786 -34.93 16.45 7.02
CA LYS A 786 -35.84 15.35 6.67
C LYS A 786 -35.23 13.98 6.97
N TRP A 787 -33.95 13.77 6.65
CA TRP A 787 -33.27 12.48 6.88
C TRP A 787 -33.15 12.16 8.38
N VAL A 788 -32.73 13.12 9.21
CA VAL A 788 -32.60 12.93 10.66
C VAL A 788 -33.95 12.69 11.31
N ALA A 789 -35.02 13.37 10.87
CA ALA A 789 -36.37 13.11 11.36
C ALA A 789 -36.83 11.66 11.03
N TRP A 790 -36.53 11.17 9.83
CA TRP A 790 -36.77 9.78 9.45
C TRP A 790 -35.92 8.79 10.26
N ALA A 791 -34.60 8.97 10.31
CA ALA A 791 -33.68 8.05 10.98
C ALA A 791 -33.98 7.93 12.49
N LEU A 792 -34.25 9.05 13.17
CA LEU A 792 -34.69 9.04 14.57
C LEU A 792 -36.02 8.30 14.76
N SER A 793 -36.97 8.41 13.82
CA SER A 793 -38.23 7.64 13.85
C SER A 793 -38.05 6.13 13.64
N LYS A 794 -36.85 5.69 13.25
CA LYS A 794 -36.44 4.29 13.07
C LYS A 794 -35.31 3.86 14.02
N THR A 795 -35.02 4.66 15.06
CA THR A 795 -34.01 4.33 16.07
C THR A 795 -34.69 3.95 17.38
N THR A 796 -34.32 2.82 17.96
CA THR A 796 -34.71 2.45 19.33
C THR A 796 -33.48 2.51 20.22
N VAL A 797 -33.60 3.23 21.34
CA VAL A 797 -32.65 3.15 22.47
C VAL A 797 -33.42 2.58 23.65
N ASN A 798 -32.94 1.46 24.18
CA ASN A 798 -33.58 0.73 25.27
C ASN A 798 -33.19 1.31 26.65
N PRO A 799 -33.98 1.08 27.71
CA PRO A 799 -33.68 1.59 29.05
C PRO A 799 -32.40 1.04 29.70
N ASP A 800 -31.82 -0.02 29.15
CA ASP A 800 -30.52 -0.61 29.55
C ASP A 800 -29.32 -0.02 28.77
N GLY A 801 -29.58 0.87 27.80
CA GLY A 801 -28.57 1.46 26.93
C GLY A 801 -28.24 0.64 25.68
N THR A 802 -28.81 -0.55 25.49
CA THR A 802 -28.74 -1.22 24.19
C THR A 802 -29.56 -0.46 23.15
N TYR A 803 -29.28 -0.65 21.86
CA TYR A 803 -29.98 0.05 20.77
C TYR A 803 -30.29 -0.86 19.59
N LEU A 804 -31.22 -0.41 18.75
CA LEU A 804 -31.51 -0.96 17.44
C LEU A 804 -31.64 0.18 16.42
N ILE A 805 -30.84 0.11 15.37
CA ILE A 805 -30.87 0.99 14.19
C ILE A 805 -31.32 0.18 12.96
N PRO A 806 -31.78 0.81 11.86
CA PRO A 806 -32.09 0.07 10.63
C PRO A 806 -30.88 -0.70 10.11
N SER A 807 -31.11 -1.85 9.48
CA SER A 807 -30.06 -2.64 8.82
C SER A 807 -30.35 -2.77 7.33
N THR A 808 -31.38 -3.54 6.98
CA THR A 808 -31.83 -3.74 5.60
C THR A 808 -32.98 -2.79 5.25
N LEU A 809 -32.84 -2.12 4.11
CA LEU A 809 -33.79 -1.20 3.50
C LEU A 809 -34.39 -1.82 2.24
N GLN A 810 -35.68 -1.63 2.04
CA GLN A 810 -36.40 -2.00 0.82
C GLN A 810 -36.95 -0.74 0.16
N TRP A 811 -36.83 -0.66 -1.16
CA TRP A 811 -37.15 0.52 -1.97
C TRP A 811 -38.30 0.22 -2.93
N SER A 812 -39.17 1.20 -3.17
CA SER A 812 -40.23 1.08 -4.17
C SER A 812 -40.59 2.42 -4.82
N GLY A 813 -41.05 2.34 -6.07
CA GLY A 813 -41.34 3.51 -6.88
C GLY A 813 -40.08 4.20 -7.42
N GLN A 814 -40.15 5.51 -7.67
CA GLN A 814 -39.05 6.31 -8.22
C GLN A 814 -39.21 7.79 -7.84
N PRO A 815 -38.12 8.58 -7.79
CA PRO A 815 -38.21 10.03 -7.59
C PRO A 815 -38.89 10.72 -8.78
N ASP A 816 -39.35 11.96 -8.58
CA ASP A 816 -39.76 12.82 -9.70
C ASP A 816 -38.54 13.14 -10.59
N THR A 817 -38.73 13.31 -11.91
CA THR A 817 -37.62 13.74 -12.79
C THR A 817 -37.06 15.09 -12.35
N TRP A 818 -35.74 15.18 -12.24
CA TRP A 818 -35.07 16.34 -11.65
C TRP A 818 -35.31 17.63 -12.44
N ASN A 819 -35.67 18.69 -11.71
CA ASN A 819 -35.76 20.04 -12.22
C ASN A 819 -35.20 21.00 -11.16
N ALA A 820 -33.98 21.48 -11.35
CA ALA A 820 -33.32 22.39 -10.39
C ALA A 820 -34.10 23.69 -10.12
N SER A 821 -34.96 24.13 -11.05
CA SER A 821 -35.81 25.33 -10.87
C SER A 821 -37.10 25.08 -10.08
N SER A 822 -37.55 23.82 -10.00
CA SER A 822 -38.72 23.38 -9.27
C SER A 822 -38.56 21.91 -8.87
N PRO A 823 -37.74 21.60 -7.85
CA PRO A 823 -37.51 20.23 -7.41
C PRO A 823 -38.81 19.50 -7.08
N GLY A 824 -38.83 18.19 -7.40
CA GLY A 824 -39.96 17.33 -7.10
C GLY A 824 -40.21 17.15 -5.59
N ALA A 825 -41.37 16.57 -5.28
CA ALA A 825 -41.75 16.22 -3.90
C ALA A 825 -41.44 14.75 -3.57
N ASN A 826 -41.15 13.93 -4.59
CA ASN A 826 -40.83 12.50 -4.48
C ASN A 826 -41.91 11.68 -3.75
N THR A 827 -43.17 12.08 -3.85
CA THR A 827 -44.31 11.42 -3.17
C THR A 827 -44.62 10.01 -3.68
N GLY A 828 -43.92 9.56 -4.73
CA GLY A 828 -43.97 8.19 -5.26
C GLY A 828 -42.67 7.40 -5.09
N LEU A 829 -41.72 7.88 -4.27
CA LEU A 829 -40.49 7.16 -3.91
C LEU A 829 -40.54 6.79 -2.43
N HIS A 830 -40.55 5.50 -2.12
CA HIS A 830 -40.74 5.02 -0.75
C HIS A 830 -39.62 4.10 -0.25
N VAL A 831 -39.34 4.19 1.05
CA VAL A 831 -38.45 3.28 1.78
C VAL A 831 -39.19 2.55 2.91
N THR A 832 -38.89 1.28 3.10
CA THR A 832 -39.28 0.50 4.29
C THR A 832 -38.06 -0.15 4.92
N VAL A 833 -37.97 -0.12 6.25
CA VAL A 833 -36.96 -0.86 7.01
C VAL A 833 -37.46 -2.30 7.18
N ALA A 834 -36.70 -3.28 6.71
CA ALA A 834 -37.06 -4.69 6.77
C ALA A 834 -36.64 -5.33 8.10
N ASP A 835 -35.44 -4.98 8.59
CA ASP A 835 -34.86 -5.47 9.83
C ASP A 835 -33.96 -4.40 10.50
N TYR A 836 -33.45 -4.75 11.69
CA TYR A 836 -32.71 -3.84 12.56
C TYR A 836 -31.46 -4.53 13.11
N THR A 837 -30.41 -3.76 13.34
CA THR A 837 -29.12 -4.22 13.87
C THR A 837 -28.65 -3.37 15.07
N ASN A 838 -27.70 -3.89 15.82
CA ASN A 838 -26.88 -3.18 16.79
C ASN A 838 -25.44 -2.94 16.30
N ASP A 839 -25.18 -3.07 14.99
CA ASP A 839 -23.90 -2.75 14.31
C ASP A 839 -23.26 -1.49 14.87
N VAL A 840 -22.00 -1.62 15.31
CA VAL A 840 -21.24 -0.58 16.02
C VAL A 840 -20.63 0.46 15.08
N GLY A 841 -20.20 0.07 13.88
CA GLY A 841 -19.61 0.98 12.90
C GLY A 841 -20.69 1.88 12.29
N VAL A 842 -21.79 1.28 11.86
CA VAL A 842 -22.94 2.04 11.31
C VAL A 842 -23.60 2.90 12.40
N ALA A 843 -23.70 2.41 13.64
CA ALA A 843 -24.17 3.24 14.76
C ALA A 843 -23.24 4.41 15.08
N ALA A 844 -21.92 4.25 14.90
CA ALA A 844 -20.95 5.31 15.12
C ALA A 844 -20.97 6.38 14.01
N ALA A 845 -21.03 5.99 12.74
CA ALA A 845 -21.24 6.92 11.62
C ALA A 845 -22.58 7.69 11.76
N TYR A 846 -23.64 7.00 12.21
CA TYR A 846 -24.91 7.63 12.51
C TYR A 846 -24.82 8.58 13.72
N ALA A 847 -24.12 8.20 14.78
CA ALA A 847 -23.87 9.07 15.94
C ALA A 847 -23.04 10.32 15.56
N LYS A 848 -22.06 10.21 14.64
CA LYS A 848 -21.35 11.35 14.06
C LYS A 848 -22.29 12.26 13.26
N THR A 849 -23.10 11.69 12.37
CA THR A 849 -24.13 12.41 11.61
C THR A 849 -25.04 13.24 12.54
N LEU A 850 -25.57 12.61 13.58
CA LEU A 850 -26.41 13.26 14.60
C LEU A 850 -25.65 14.29 15.45
N THR A 851 -24.36 14.08 15.70
CA THR A 851 -23.48 15.00 16.43
C THR A 851 -23.24 16.28 15.63
N TYR A 852 -22.73 16.20 14.40
CA TYR A 852 -22.47 17.35 13.53
C TYR A 852 -23.76 18.15 13.24
N TYR A 853 -24.83 17.45 12.85
CA TYR A 853 -26.13 18.08 12.63
C TYR A 853 -26.70 18.70 13.91
N GLY A 854 -26.69 17.97 15.03
CA GLY A 854 -27.22 18.42 16.31
C GLY A 854 -26.46 19.63 16.86
N ALA A 855 -25.13 19.65 16.75
CA ALA A 855 -24.28 20.77 17.14
C ALA A 855 -24.64 22.05 16.37
N LYS A 856 -24.75 21.99 15.04
CA LYS A 856 -25.03 23.16 14.19
C LYS A 856 -26.50 23.61 14.21
N SER A 857 -27.44 22.68 14.27
CA SER A 857 -28.88 22.97 14.24
C SER A 857 -29.50 23.29 15.60
N GLY A 858 -28.84 22.89 16.70
CA GLY A 858 -29.42 22.92 18.04
C GLY A 858 -30.43 21.81 18.32
N ASN A 859 -30.61 20.84 17.42
CA ASN A 859 -31.60 19.76 17.58
C ASN A 859 -31.27 18.86 18.78
N ALA A 860 -32.08 18.98 19.85
CA ALA A 860 -31.87 18.24 21.09
C ALA A 860 -32.02 16.72 20.95
N ALA A 861 -32.99 16.25 20.15
CA ALA A 861 -33.22 14.82 19.95
C ALA A 861 -32.04 14.13 19.24
N ALA A 862 -31.43 14.82 18.27
CA ALA A 862 -30.20 14.37 17.62
C ALA A 862 -29.04 14.27 18.63
N LYS A 863 -28.79 15.32 19.44
CA LYS A 863 -27.74 15.33 20.47
C LYS A 863 -27.93 14.20 21.50
N THR A 864 -29.14 14.04 22.03
CA THR A 864 -29.45 13.00 23.02
C THR A 864 -29.28 11.60 22.44
N THR A 865 -29.74 11.35 21.20
CA THR A 865 -29.62 10.04 20.56
C THR A 865 -28.17 9.71 20.20
N ALA A 866 -27.40 10.68 19.68
CA ALA A 866 -25.96 10.52 19.45
C ALA A 866 -25.22 10.10 20.73
N LYS A 867 -25.44 10.83 21.83
CA LYS A 867 -24.85 10.50 23.13
C LYS A 867 -25.24 9.09 23.60
N ALA A 868 -26.51 8.73 23.45
CA ALA A 868 -27.03 7.44 23.88
C ALA A 868 -26.51 6.25 23.07
N LEU A 869 -26.31 6.40 21.75
CA LEU A 869 -25.65 5.38 20.92
C LEU A 869 -24.19 5.16 21.37
N LEU A 870 -23.45 6.25 21.63
CA LEU A 870 -22.06 6.19 22.10
C LEU A 870 -21.94 5.61 23.52
N ASP A 871 -22.83 5.98 24.44
CA ASP A 871 -22.90 5.38 25.77
C ASP A 871 -23.35 3.91 25.72
N GLY A 872 -24.25 3.56 24.79
CA GLY A 872 -24.73 2.21 24.58
C GLY A 872 -23.63 1.26 24.09
N MET A 873 -22.92 1.66 23.03
CA MET A 873 -21.72 0.98 22.52
C MET A 873 -20.67 0.81 23.62
N TRP A 874 -20.30 1.90 24.29
CA TRP A 874 -19.26 1.88 25.33
C TRP A 874 -19.66 1.06 26.56
N GLY A 875 -20.94 1.08 26.94
CA GLY A 875 -21.44 0.38 28.12
C GLY A 875 -21.67 -1.11 27.94
N ASN A 876 -22.03 -1.57 26.74
CA ASN A 876 -22.53 -2.93 26.52
C ASN A 876 -21.66 -3.80 25.59
N TYR A 877 -20.86 -3.20 24.70
CA TYR A 877 -20.26 -3.92 23.56
C TYR A 877 -18.72 -3.88 23.54
N GLN A 878 -18.06 -3.61 24.67
CA GLN A 878 -16.59 -3.64 24.78
C GLN A 878 -16.03 -5.05 25.02
N ASP A 879 -14.87 -5.33 24.42
CA ASP A 879 -14.00 -6.46 24.77
C ASP A 879 -12.50 -6.07 24.82
N SER A 880 -11.58 -7.04 24.78
CA SER A 880 -10.13 -6.79 24.80
C SER A 880 -9.55 -6.21 23.50
N LEU A 881 -10.22 -6.41 22.36
CA LEU A 881 -9.79 -5.95 21.05
C LEU A 881 -10.39 -4.59 20.71
N GLY A 882 -11.65 -4.33 21.08
CA GLY A 882 -12.30 -3.05 20.80
C GLY A 882 -13.73 -2.95 21.31
N VAL A 883 -14.63 -2.55 20.41
CA VAL A 883 -16.08 -2.47 20.61
C VAL A 883 -16.75 -3.25 19.49
N ALA A 884 -17.40 -4.38 19.78
CA ALA A 884 -17.98 -5.27 18.76
C ALA A 884 -19.21 -6.03 19.28
N VAL A 885 -20.04 -6.52 18.35
CA VAL A 885 -21.28 -7.24 18.64
C VAL A 885 -21.30 -8.62 17.97
N PRO A 886 -21.96 -9.64 18.56
CA PRO A 886 -22.14 -10.92 17.88
C PRO A 886 -23.11 -10.83 16.70
N GLU A 887 -22.64 -11.13 15.49
CA GLU A 887 -23.42 -11.19 14.26
C GLU A 887 -23.53 -12.62 13.71
N THR A 888 -24.68 -12.95 13.10
CA THR A 888 -24.96 -14.29 12.56
C THR A 888 -24.81 -14.29 11.05
N ARG A 889 -23.82 -15.04 10.53
CA ARG A 889 -23.48 -15.07 9.11
C ARG A 889 -24.22 -16.19 8.39
N ALA A 890 -25.53 -16.01 8.22
CA ALA A 890 -26.38 -16.97 7.51
C ALA A 890 -26.01 -17.11 6.02
N ASP A 891 -25.39 -16.08 5.45
CA ASP A 891 -24.78 -16.00 4.12
C ASP A 891 -23.58 -16.95 3.92
N TYR A 892 -22.96 -17.43 5.00
CA TYR A 892 -21.83 -18.37 4.91
C TYR A 892 -22.23 -19.81 4.51
N ASN A 893 -23.48 -20.02 4.08
CA ASN A 893 -23.86 -21.21 3.32
C ASN A 893 -23.29 -21.17 1.89
N ARG A 894 -22.95 -19.98 1.37
CA ARG A 894 -22.38 -19.77 0.03
C ARG A 894 -20.90 -20.14 -0.12
N PHE A 895 -20.24 -20.61 0.94
CA PHE A 895 -18.85 -21.10 0.83
C PHE A 895 -18.68 -22.27 -0.17
N ASP A 896 -19.72 -23.09 -0.37
CA ASP A 896 -19.75 -24.16 -1.38
C ASP A 896 -20.50 -23.76 -2.67
N ASP A 897 -20.88 -22.49 -2.86
CA ASP A 897 -21.51 -22.01 -4.10
C ASP A 897 -20.55 -22.18 -5.29
N SER A 898 -21.11 -22.55 -6.44
CA SER A 898 -20.36 -22.76 -7.69
C SER A 898 -19.96 -21.42 -8.31
N VAL A 899 -18.66 -21.21 -8.48
CA VAL A 899 -18.12 -20.03 -9.18
C VAL A 899 -18.15 -20.32 -10.68
N TYR A 900 -18.80 -19.46 -11.46
CA TYR A 900 -18.82 -19.65 -12.91
C TYR A 900 -17.41 -19.53 -13.49
N VAL A 901 -17.02 -20.54 -14.28
CA VAL A 901 -15.82 -20.55 -15.10
C VAL A 901 -16.20 -21.13 -16.47
N PRO A 902 -15.86 -20.48 -17.60
CA PRO A 902 -16.19 -20.99 -18.93
C PRO A 902 -15.69 -22.42 -19.14
N SER A 903 -16.50 -23.31 -19.75
CA SER A 903 -16.19 -24.75 -19.84
C SER A 903 -14.99 -25.13 -20.70
N GLY A 904 -14.35 -24.16 -21.38
CA GLY A 904 -13.08 -24.32 -22.09
C GLY A 904 -11.86 -23.72 -21.36
N PHE A 905 -12.08 -23.05 -20.23
CA PHE A 905 -11.02 -22.49 -19.40
C PHE A 905 -10.53 -23.55 -18.40
N SER A 906 -9.21 -23.59 -18.21
CA SER A 906 -8.56 -24.39 -17.18
C SER A 906 -7.32 -23.63 -16.72
N GLY A 907 -7.20 -23.42 -15.41
CA GLY A 907 -6.10 -22.68 -14.82
C GLY A 907 -5.84 -23.06 -13.36
N THR A 908 -4.90 -22.37 -12.72
CA THR A 908 -4.54 -22.58 -11.30
C THR A 908 -4.32 -21.27 -10.56
N MET A 909 -4.86 -21.20 -9.35
CA MET A 909 -4.50 -20.19 -8.34
C MET A 909 -3.03 -20.41 -7.88
N PRO A 910 -2.36 -19.43 -7.25
CA PRO A 910 -0.94 -19.55 -6.91
C PRO A 910 -0.57 -20.65 -5.90
N ASN A 911 -1.54 -21.06 -5.06
CA ASN A 911 -1.42 -22.19 -4.14
C ASN A 911 -1.61 -23.57 -4.82
N GLY A 912 -2.02 -23.60 -6.10
CA GLY A 912 -2.32 -24.82 -6.87
C GLY A 912 -3.80 -25.20 -6.95
N ASP A 913 -4.72 -24.42 -6.37
CA ASP A 913 -6.17 -24.65 -6.50
C ASP A 913 -6.62 -24.54 -7.96
N ALA A 914 -7.45 -25.47 -8.42
CA ALA A 914 -7.83 -25.58 -9.82
C ALA A 914 -9.02 -24.66 -10.18
N ILE A 915 -8.82 -23.84 -11.21
CA ILE A 915 -9.83 -22.93 -11.79
C ILE A 915 -10.44 -23.63 -13.02
N ASN A 916 -11.68 -24.09 -12.91
CA ASN A 916 -12.40 -24.82 -13.96
C ASN A 916 -13.91 -24.79 -13.69
N SER A 917 -14.74 -25.34 -14.60
CA SER A 917 -16.21 -25.29 -14.50
C SER A 917 -16.85 -26.13 -13.37
N ALA A 918 -16.05 -26.65 -12.42
CA ALA A 918 -16.51 -27.28 -11.18
C ALA A 918 -15.93 -26.59 -9.92
N SER A 919 -15.35 -25.39 -10.07
CA SER A 919 -14.84 -24.60 -8.95
C SER A 919 -15.96 -24.04 -8.08
N THR A 920 -15.75 -23.97 -6.77
CA THR A 920 -16.60 -23.28 -5.79
C THR A 920 -15.83 -22.16 -5.09
N PHE A 921 -16.51 -21.28 -4.35
CA PHE A 921 -15.85 -20.22 -3.58
C PHE A 921 -14.69 -20.77 -2.71
N ALA A 922 -14.96 -21.82 -1.92
CA ALA A 922 -13.97 -22.51 -1.08
C ALA A 922 -13.01 -23.46 -1.84
N SER A 923 -13.26 -23.78 -3.12
CA SER A 923 -12.33 -24.55 -3.93
C SER A 923 -11.25 -23.68 -4.60
N LEU A 924 -11.50 -22.38 -4.77
CA LEU A 924 -10.52 -21.39 -5.24
C LEU A 924 -9.71 -20.76 -4.10
N ARG A 925 -10.13 -21.00 -2.86
CA ARG A 925 -9.63 -20.38 -1.62
C ARG A 925 -9.32 -21.44 -0.58
N SER A 926 -8.65 -22.54 -0.97
CA SER A 926 -8.50 -23.70 -0.09
C SER A 926 -7.65 -23.45 1.15
N PHE A 927 -6.90 -22.34 1.20
CA PHE A 927 -6.25 -21.82 2.40
C PHE A 927 -7.24 -21.65 3.57
N TYR A 928 -8.52 -21.35 3.31
CA TYR A 928 -9.55 -21.26 4.35
C TYR A 928 -9.72 -22.54 5.17
N LYS A 929 -9.32 -23.70 4.65
CA LYS A 929 -9.37 -24.98 5.39
C LYS A 929 -8.38 -25.04 6.57
N ASN A 930 -7.44 -24.11 6.62
CA ASN A 930 -6.48 -23.92 7.72
C ASN A 930 -6.90 -22.81 8.70
N ASP A 931 -8.00 -22.10 8.44
CA ASP A 931 -8.45 -20.99 9.28
C ASP A 931 -8.96 -21.49 10.65
N PRO A 932 -8.61 -20.83 11.78
CA PRO A 932 -9.05 -21.26 13.11
C PRO A 932 -10.58 -21.37 13.27
N ALA A 933 -11.36 -20.58 12.54
CA ALA A 933 -12.82 -20.59 12.56
C ALA A 933 -13.46 -21.49 11.49
N TRP A 934 -12.68 -22.13 10.59
CA TRP A 934 -13.18 -22.97 9.50
C TRP A 934 -14.15 -24.08 9.96
N SER A 935 -13.91 -24.65 11.15
CA SER A 935 -14.78 -25.65 11.76
C SER A 935 -16.23 -25.18 11.95
N LYS A 936 -16.48 -23.88 12.13
CA LYS A 936 -17.84 -23.30 12.13
C LYS A 936 -18.51 -23.45 10.76
N ILE A 937 -17.78 -23.15 9.69
CA ILE A 937 -18.27 -23.21 8.30
C ILE A 937 -18.58 -24.65 7.92
N GLN A 938 -17.65 -25.57 8.21
CA GLN A 938 -17.87 -27.01 8.01
C GLN A 938 -19.11 -27.51 8.75
N SER A 939 -19.34 -27.06 10.00
CA SER A 939 -20.53 -27.42 10.76
C SER A 939 -21.81 -26.83 10.17
N TYR A 940 -21.77 -25.65 9.54
CA TYR A 940 -22.95 -25.03 8.93
C TYR A 940 -23.31 -25.72 7.61
N LEU A 941 -22.33 -25.92 6.73
CA LEU A 941 -22.50 -26.64 5.45
C LEU A 941 -22.97 -28.10 5.65
N ALA A 942 -22.62 -28.73 6.78
CA ALA A 942 -23.14 -30.03 7.20
C ALA A 942 -24.60 -30.01 7.74
N GLY A 943 -25.31 -28.88 7.64
CA GLY A 943 -26.69 -28.73 8.12
C GLY A 943 -26.83 -28.26 9.58
N GLY A 944 -25.78 -27.65 10.14
CA GLY A 944 -25.81 -27.04 11.47
C GLY A 944 -26.52 -25.68 11.50
N ALA A 945 -26.39 -24.98 12.63
CA ALA A 945 -26.85 -23.60 12.75
C ALA A 945 -25.90 -22.63 12.00
N ALA A 946 -26.44 -21.50 11.53
CA ALA A 946 -25.65 -20.42 10.96
C ALA A 946 -24.57 -19.94 11.96
N PRO A 947 -23.33 -19.70 11.52
CA PRO A 947 -22.22 -19.40 12.40
C PRO A 947 -22.30 -17.98 12.95
N VAL A 948 -21.92 -17.82 14.22
CA VAL A 948 -21.85 -16.52 14.89
C VAL A 948 -20.39 -16.07 15.02
N PHE A 949 -20.14 -14.81 14.72
CA PHE A 949 -18.85 -14.14 14.82
C PHE A 949 -18.98 -12.82 15.59
N THR A 950 -17.87 -12.27 16.06
CA THR A 950 -17.79 -10.93 16.66
C THR A 950 -16.59 -10.29 15.99
N TYR A 951 -16.83 -9.38 15.06
CA TYR A 951 -15.79 -8.89 14.15
C TYR A 951 -15.22 -7.53 14.55
N HIS A 952 -13.90 -7.43 14.48
CA HIS A 952 -13.12 -6.23 14.71
C HIS A 952 -12.68 -5.62 13.38
N ARG A 953 -13.67 -5.29 12.54
CA ARG A 953 -13.46 -4.55 11.28
C ARG A 953 -12.75 -3.23 11.58
N PHE A 954 -11.60 -2.98 10.96
CA PHE A 954 -10.76 -1.83 11.24
C PHE A 954 -11.52 -0.51 11.04
N TRP A 955 -12.29 -0.40 9.94
CA TRP A 955 -13.12 0.77 9.66
C TRP A 955 -14.15 1.03 10.77
N ALA A 956 -14.78 -0.01 11.31
CA ALA A 956 -15.82 0.12 12.32
C ALA A 956 -15.23 0.57 13.68
N GLN A 957 -14.07 0.04 14.06
CA GLN A 957 -13.37 0.49 15.27
C GLN A 957 -12.88 1.93 15.13
N ALA A 958 -12.38 2.30 13.94
CA ALA A 958 -12.01 3.68 13.63
C ALA A 958 -13.24 4.61 13.69
N ASP A 959 -14.39 4.20 13.13
CA ASP A 959 -15.64 4.97 13.19
C ASP A 959 -16.12 5.18 14.63
N VAL A 960 -16.10 4.14 15.48
CA VAL A 960 -16.46 4.24 16.91
C VAL A 960 -15.52 5.22 17.63
N ALA A 961 -14.20 5.14 17.39
CA ALA A 961 -13.24 6.07 17.98
C ALA A 961 -13.48 7.51 17.50
N LEU A 962 -13.61 7.72 16.19
CA LEU A 962 -13.92 9.01 15.57
C LEU A 962 -15.21 9.62 16.12
N ALA A 963 -16.22 8.79 16.39
CA ALA A 963 -17.50 9.24 16.93
C ALA A 963 -17.39 9.73 18.39
N MET A 964 -16.52 9.12 19.20
CA MET A 964 -16.16 9.67 20.51
C MET A 964 -15.42 11.01 20.36
N GLY A 965 -14.40 11.08 19.49
CA GLY A 965 -13.59 12.29 19.29
C GLY A 965 -14.39 13.49 18.75
N SER A 966 -15.33 13.25 17.84
CA SER A 966 -16.24 14.27 17.26
C SER A 966 -17.31 14.73 18.26
N TYR A 967 -17.79 13.83 19.13
CA TYR A 967 -18.67 14.20 20.23
C TYR A 967 -17.94 15.10 21.25
N ALA A 968 -16.70 14.74 21.61
CA ALA A 968 -15.85 15.53 22.50
C ALA A 968 -15.48 16.92 21.94
N GLU A 969 -15.40 17.07 20.62
CA GLU A 969 -15.11 18.34 19.96
C GLU A 969 -16.31 19.30 19.94
N LEU A 970 -17.53 18.77 19.79
CA LEU A 970 -18.70 19.56 19.43
C LEU A 970 -19.79 19.64 20.50
N LEU A 971 -19.74 18.77 21.51
CA LEU A 971 -20.80 18.58 22.51
C LEU A 971 -20.31 18.39 23.96
N GLU A 972 -19.01 18.50 24.23
CA GLU A 972 -18.41 18.64 25.58
C GLU A 972 -17.71 20.00 25.77
#